data_AF-A0A952QIZ8-F1
#
_entry.id   AF-A0A952QIZ8-F1
#
_cell.length_a   1.000
_cell.length_b   1.000
_cell.length_c   1.000
_cell.angle_alpha   90.00
_cell.angle_beta   90.00
_cell.angle_gamma   90.00
#
_symmetry.space_group_name_H-M   'P 1'
#
loop_
_entity.id
_entity.type
_entity.pdbx_description
1 polymer ?
#
loop_
_entity_poly.entity_id
_entity_poly.type
_entity_poly.pdbx_seq_one_letter_code
_entity_poly.pdbx_strand_id
1 'polypeptide(L)'
;MELEQLSLARARDLARLVNDGISPFVRLLECRRQVDGRETVLLEVEATVSQRPKISIERVERISVTFRPNDDWYPDIRALRMDFPRRSVLHLNLVPAEESASLCLFELPWNDIKLRLTANELLFRLQTWLSDSASGSLHRGDQPLEPPYFYGAPLSHLILSPRVGSSLQARSQPVLLDVSVHHPHITFIQNRDGRRCNAETPQSLLVAVQSRPHEHCVLFNTPKTFKDLNEQFAEVGINLAEAVQLALLKEESKGDAHFTRFGSLIVVAALLRQRSADSTPETHYVAFLCTPENKDAGVVGVARALGLRGGTANDGETVQVFQLAVRPELTPDQAALYSGHEPITAPFVAIGAGAIGSQILNIAVRGGMPNWAVIDNDILLPHNLVRHTLGGEWLGVPKAIAVSAEINNLFDEESVTPVVADFQNLGEAEVQVKDALSKAAAVLDLSASVSVARDLALNDSFEAKRASIFVSPSGRDLVFIGEDSGRRWRLDRLEAQYYRAVAEESSLSGHLLGAQTVGSCRHVTSKVPQELMGLHASQSVRLLRRWLKDGGPLLTVLSTNREDESCRQTRIELGEPIYVNPPGEWKIETDTKFLAALFEQRAAHLPNETGGVLLGQIDVQRRVMYVCHQIPAPPDSKHQPTMYIRGNEGLAAAYEEVQKRTMGQLVYLGEWHSHPDRVPCKPSVDDILAGGWLAEKTRENSLPGLMLIVGEEEQTCWVLCSQQTAESPSILQFNLRPKDNER
;
A
#
# COMPACT_ATOMS: atom_id res chain seq x y z
N MET A 1 -30.11 13.46 -52.41
CA MET A 1 -28.79 14.00 -52.77
C MET A 1 -27.91 12.83 -53.18
N GLU A 2 -27.13 12.95 -54.26
CA GLU A 2 -26.26 11.86 -54.73
C GLU A 2 -25.06 11.65 -53.80
N LEU A 3 -24.65 10.39 -53.66
CA LEU A 3 -23.52 9.92 -52.84
C LEU A 3 -22.19 10.64 -53.17
N GLU A 4 -22.11 11.19 -54.38
CA GLU A 4 -20.98 11.90 -54.97
C GLU A 4 -20.74 13.30 -54.38
N GLN A 5 -21.70 13.86 -53.63
CA GLN A 5 -21.58 15.20 -53.03
C GLN A 5 -20.99 15.22 -51.62
N LEU A 6 -20.74 14.06 -51.02
CA LEU A 6 -20.02 13.92 -49.75
C LEU A 6 -18.51 14.10 -49.97
N SER A 7 -17.84 14.81 -49.08
CA SER A 7 -16.43 15.16 -49.15
C SER A 7 -15.61 14.58 -47.98
N LEU A 8 -16.24 14.28 -46.84
CA LEU A 8 -15.59 13.67 -45.69
C LEU A 8 -15.40 12.16 -45.90
N ALA A 9 -14.19 11.66 -45.62
CA ALA A 9 -13.85 10.25 -45.83
C ALA A 9 -14.81 9.30 -45.09
N ARG A 10 -15.03 9.51 -43.79
CA ARG A 10 -15.93 8.67 -42.98
C ARG A 10 -17.38 8.68 -43.45
N ALA A 11 -17.88 9.86 -43.87
CA ALA A 11 -19.24 9.98 -44.38
C ALA A 11 -19.40 9.22 -45.69
N ARG A 12 -18.43 9.34 -46.61
CA ARG A 12 -18.40 8.57 -47.87
C ARG A 12 -18.30 7.08 -47.63
N ASP A 13 -17.41 6.65 -46.74
CA ASP A 13 -17.20 5.23 -46.45
C ASP A 13 -18.47 4.60 -45.86
N LEU A 14 -19.15 5.32 -44.96
CA LEU A 14 -20.44 4.88 -44.41
C LEU A 14 -21.53 4.83 -45.48
N ALA A 15 -21.70 5.90 -46.26
CA ALA A 15 -22.73 5.97 -47.29
C ALA A 15 -22.54 4.90 -48.38
N ARG A 16 -21.30 4.66 -48.82
CA ARG A 16 -20.97 3.61 -49.81
C ARG A 16 -21.25 2.22 -49.27
N LEU A 17 -20.78 1.90 -48.07
CA LEU A 17 -21.00 0.59 -47.45
C LEU A 17 -22.50 0.22 -47.41
N VAL A 18 -23.35 1.18 -47.04
CA VAL A 18 -24.81 0.96 -46.97
C VAL A 18 -25.44 0.92 -48.37
N ASN A 19 -25.03 1.79 -49.29
CA ASN A 19 -25.56 1.83 -50.65
C ASN A 19 -25.22 0.57 -51.46
N ASP A 20 -24.05 -0.02 -51.23
CA ASP A 20 -23.60 -1.26 -51.87
C ASP A 20 -24.32 -2.50 -51.32
N GLY A 21 -25.22 -2.34 -50.33
CA GLY A 21 -26.04 -3.42 -49.77
C GLY A 21 -25.26 -4.42 -48.91
N ILE A 22 -24.05 -4.06 -48.48
CA ILE A 22 -23.16 -4.96 -47.71
C ILE A 22 -23.72 -5.22 -46.30
N SER A 23 -24.43 -4.25 -45.71
CA SER A 23 -25.05 -4.37 -44.38
C SER A 23 -26.57 -4.54 -44.51
N PRO A 24 -27.12 -5.77 -44.43
CA PRO A 24 -28.53 -6.04 -44.78
C PRO A 24 -29.55 -5.43 -43.81
N PHE A 25 -29.11 -5.06 -42.61
CA PHE A 25 -29.95 -4.47 -41.55
C PHE A 25 -29.99 -2.93 -41.59
N VAL A 26 -29.41 -2.30 -42.61
CA VAL A 26 -29.37 -0.84 -42.73
C VAL A 26 -29.77 -0.42 -44.13
N ARG A 27 -30.64 0.58 -44.24
CA ARG A 27 -31.02 1.20 -45.51
C ARG A 27 -30.61 2.67 -45.54
N LEU A 28 -29.93 3.08 -46.59
CA LEU A 28 -29.60 4.48 -46.84
C LEU A 28 -30.86 5.23 -47.30
N LEU A 29 -31.23 6.29 -46.59
CA LEU A 29 -32.35 7.16 -46.97
C LEU A 29 -31.87 8.40 -47.72
N GLU A 30 -30.89 9.08 -47.14
CA GLU A 30 -30.45 10.38 -47.65
C GLU A 30 -29.02 10.69 -47.18
N CYS A 31 -28.28 11.44 -47.98
CA CYS A 31 -27.06 12.11 -47.55
C CYS A 31 -27.28 13.62 -47.62
N ARG A 32 -26.75 14.38 -46.65
CA ARG A 32 -26.83 15.85 -46.64
C ARG A 32 -25.48 16.45 -46.27
N ARG A 33 -25.14 17.55 -46.92
CA ARG A 33 -24.02 18.42 -46.53
C ARG A 33 -24.59 19.70 -45.94
N GLN A 34 -24.14 20.05 -44.74
CA GLN A 34 -24.55 21.25 -44.03
C GLN A 34 -23.68 22.44 -44.44
N VAL A 35 -24.19 23.66 -44.21
CA VAL A 35 -23.50 24.92 -44.57
C VAL A 35 -22.18 25.07 -43.81
N ASP A 36 -22.08 24.53 -42.60
CA ASP A 36 -20.87 24.53 -41.77
C ASP A 36 -19.86 23.42 -42.13
N GLY A 37 -20.11 22.69 -43.22
CA GLY A 37 -19.25 21.62 -43.71
C GLY A 37 -19.48 20.26 -43.07
N ARG A 38 -20.35 20.14 -42.06
CA ARG A 38 -20.74 18.82 -41.51
C ARG A 38 -21.48 17.99 -42.56
N GLU A 39 -21.30 16.68 -42.51
CA GLU A 39 -21.96 15.75 -43.43
C GLU A 39 -22.77 14.71 -42.67
N THR A 40 -24.05 14.60 -43.02
CA THR A 40 -25.00 13.70 -42.38
C THR A 40 -25.41 12.58 -43.33
N VAL A 41 -25.32 11.34 -42.84
CA VAL A 41 -25.87 10.15 -43.50
C VAL A 41 -27.11 9.72 -42.73
N LEU A 42 -28.26 9.70 -43.40
CA LEU A 42 -29.56 9.33 -42.85
C LEU A 42 -29.86 7.86 -43.17
N LEU A 43 -30.15 7.08 -42.13
CA LEU A 43 -30.26 5.62 -42.19
C LEU A 43 -31.59 5.16 -41.59
N GLU A 44 -32.16 4.09 -42.13
CA GLU A 44 -33.09 3.20 -41.43
C GLU A 44 -32.29 2.01 -40.91
N VAL A 45 -32.29 1.78 -39.61
CA VAL A 45 -31.52 0.72 -38.95
C VAL A 45 -32.48 -0.29 -38.34
N GLU A 46 -32.39 -1.54 -38.76
CA GLU A 46 -33.18 -2.65 -38.23
C GLU A 46 -32.54 -3.23 -36.96
N ALA A 47 -33.24 -3.09 -35.84
CA ALA A 47 -32.82 -3.60 -34.54
C ALA A 47 -33.49 -4.95 -34.24
N THR A 48 -32.79 -5.80 -33.48
CA THR A 48 -33.35 -7.07 -33.02
C THR A 48 -34.22 -6.82 -31.79
N VAL A 49 -35.53 -6.64 -32.00
CA VAL A 49 -36.50 -6.33 -30.95
C VAL A 49 -37.35 -7.56 -30.63
N SER A 50 -37.41 -7.94 -29.35
CA SER A 50 -38.24 -9.06 -28.88
C SER A 50 -39.74 -8.75 -28.98
N GLN A 51 -40.60 -9.75 -28.81
CA GLN A 51 -42.06 -9.52 -28.83
C GLN A 51 -42.57 -8.65 -27.68
N ARG A 52 -41.80 -8.57 -26.58
CA ARG A 52 -42.11 -7.78 -25.39
C ARG A 52 -40.84 -7.02 -24.98
N PRO A 53 -40.49 -5.94 -25.69
CA PRO A 53 -39.29 -5.20 -25.37
C PRO A 53 -39.46 -4.50 -24.01
N LYS A 54 -38.37 -4.44 -23.24
CA LYS A 54 -38.35 -3.76 -21.93
C LYS A 54 -38.38 -2.25 -22.12
N ILE A 55 -37.74 -1.76 -23.18
CA ILE A 55 -37.72 -0.36 -23.58
C ILE A 55 -38.32 -0.26 -24.99
N SER A 56 -39.18 0.73 -25.24
CA SER A 56 -39.94 0.89 -26.48
C SER A 56 -39.09 1.34 -27.68
N ILE A 57 -38.10 0.52 -28.07
CA ILE A 57 -37.31 0.67 -29.30
C ILE A 57 -38.07 0.01 -30.46
N GLU A 58 -38.21 0.70 -31.58
CA GLU A 58 -38.87 0.16 -32.76
C GLU A 58 -37.97 -0.83 -33.50
N ARG A 59 -38.57 -1.78 -34.25
CA ARG A 59 -37.81 -2.72 -35.09
C ARG A 59 -36.98 -2.01 -36.15
N VAL A 60 -37.44 -0.85 -36.63
CA VAL A 60 -36.72 0.00 -37.57
C VAL A 60 -36.68 1.40 -37.01
N GLU A 61 -35.49 1.90 -36.69
CA GLU A 61 -35.29 3.26 -36.19
C GLU A 61 -34.64 4.13 -37.27
N ARG A 62 -35.11 5.38 -37.38
CA ARG A 62 -34.49 6.37 -38.27
C ARG A 62 -33.38 7.10 -37.53
N ILE A 63 -32.15 6.90 -37.99
CA ILE A 63 -30.94 7.43 -37.36
C ILE A 63 -30.21 8.36 -38.32
N SER A 64 -29.81 9.54 -37.84
CA SER A 64 -28.84 10.39 -38.54
C SER A 64 -27.45 10.22 -37.95
N VAL A 65 -26.43 10.03 -38.79
CA VAL A 65 -25.02 10.00 -38.40
C VAL A 65 -24.32 11.20 -39.01
N THR A 66 -23.86 12.13 -38.19
CA THR A 66 -23.22 13.38 -38.63
C THR A 66 -21.74 13.39 -38.31
N PHE A 67 -20.92 13.61 -39.34
CA PHE A 67 -19.46 13.72 -39.25
C PHE A 67 -19.02 15.19 -39.32
N ARG A 68 -17.95 15.51 -38.59
CA ARG A 68 -17.34 16.86 -38.54
C ARG A 68 -16.13 16.95 -39.47
N PRO A 69 -15.89 18.10 -40.13
CA PRO A 69 -14.73 18.27 -41.01
C PRO A 69 -13.38 18.01 -40.35
N ASN A 70 -13.23 18.42 -39.10
CA ASN A 70 -11.97 18.32 -38.36
C ASN A 70 -11.69 16.92 -37.79
N ASP A 71 -12.66 16.00 -37.84
CA ASP A 71 -12.60 14.67 -37.20
C ASP A 71 -12.09 14.74 -35.74
N ASP A 72 -12.51 15.80 -35.03
CA ASP A 72 -12.05 16.17 -33.68
C ASP A 72 -12.95 15.65 -32.56
N TRP A 73 -14.10 15.08 -32.93
CA TRP A 73 -15.07 14.50 -32.00
C TRP A 73 -15.79 13.30 -32.60
N TYR A 74 -16.45 12.51 -31.75
CA TYR A 74 -17.30 11.40 -32.17
C TYR A 74 -18.34 11.83 -33.21
N PRO A 75 -18.72 10.95 -34.16
CA PRO A 75 -19.88 11.17 -35.00
C PRO A 75 -21.12 11.41 -34.13
N ASP A 76 -21.91 12.43 -34.45
CA ASP A 76 -23.15 12.72 -33.74
C ASP A 76 -24.26 11.81 -34.30
N ILE A 77 -24.78 10.92 -33.46
CA ILE A 77 -25.71 9.86 -33.84
C ILE A 77 -27.05 10.18 -33.19
N ARG A 78 -28.06 10.54 -33.99
CA ARG A 78 -29.37 10.97 -33.47
C ARG A 78 -30.49 10.02 -33.85
N ALA A 79 -31.32 9.64 -32.89
CA ALA A 79 -32.60 8.98 -33.14
C ALA A 79 -33.68 10.01 -33.46
N LEU A 80 -34.20 9.97 -34.69
CA LEU A 80 -35.08 11.02 -35.23
C LEU A 80 -36.56 10.85 -34.90
N ARG A 81 -36.91 9.75 -34.22
CA ARG A 81 -38.28 9.51 -33.77
C ARG A 81 -38.67 10.52 -32.67
N MET A 82 -39.80 11.20 -32.86
CA MET A 82 -40.25 12.27 -31.95
C MET A 82 -40.62 11.75 -30.55
N ASP A 83 -41.18 10.54 -30.49
CA ASP A 83 -41.59 9.84 -29.26
C ASP A 83 -40.53 8.83 -28.78
N PHE A 84 -39.25 9.01 -29.16
CA PHE A 84 -38.17 8.15 -28.69
C PHE A 84 -38.12 8.13 -27.16
N PRO A 85 -38.03 6.96 -26.49
CA PRO A 85 -38.27 6.80 -25.05
C PRO A 85 -37.09 7.26 -24.19
N ARG A 86 -36.70 8.54 -24.28
CA ARG A 86 -35.49 9.10 -23.67
C ARG A 86 -35.39 8.81 -22.18
N ARG A 87 -36.50 8.91 -21.42
CA ARG A 87 -36.52 8.75 -19.96
C ARG A 87 -36.18 7.34 -19.47
N SER A 88 -36.32 6.31 -20.30
CA SER A 88 -36.04 4.92 -19.94
C SER A 88 -34.81 4.33 -20.63
N VAL A 89 -34.23 5.05 -21.61
CA VAL A 89 -33.04 4.63 -22.35
C VAL A 89 -31.78 5.20 -21.69
N LEU A 90 -30.84 4.31 -21.38
CA LEU A 90 -29.51 4.65 -20.88
C LEU A 90 -28.53 4.90 -22.04
N HIS A 91 -27.33 5.43 -21.76
CA HIS A 91 -26.28 5.77 -22.73
C HIS A 91 -26.71 6.78 -23.81
N LEU A 92 -27.35 7.88 -23.38
CA LEU A 92 -27.62 9.04 -24.23
C LEU A 92 -26.61 10.16 -23.97
N ASN A 93 -26.17 10.86 -25.02
CA ASN A 93 -25.41 12.11 -24.86
C ASN A 93 -26.35 13.26 -24.50
N LEU A 94 -25.84 14.23 -23.75
CA LEU A 94 -26.59 15.42 -23.37
C LEU A 94 -26.86 16.33 -24.58
N VAL A 95 -28.13 16.54 -24.87
CA VAL A 95 -28.62 17.47 -25.90
C VAL A 95 -29.92 18.10 -25.39
N PRO A 96 -30.26 19.34 -25.79
CA PRO A 96 -31.50 20.01 -25.38
C PRO A 96 -32.74 19.13 -25.52
N ALA A 97 -33.73 19.36 -24.65
CA ALA A 97 -34.96 18.58 -24.63
C ALA A 97 -35.72 18.65 -25.96
N GLU A 98 -35.61 19.75 -26.71
CA GLU A 98 -36.27 19.91 -28.01
C GLU A 98 -35.53 19.23 -29.17
N GLU A 99 -34.26 18.83 -29.00
CA GLU A 99 -33.48 18.16 -30.03
C GLU A 99 -33.71 16.64 -30.05
N SER A 100 -33.46 15.98 -31.19
CA SER A 100 -33.44 14.51 -31.28
C SER A 100 -32.44 13.87 -30.31
N ALA A 101 -32.79 12.71 -29.74
CA ALA A 101 -31.95 12.00 -28.78
C ALA A 101 -30.59 11.62 -29.39
N SER A 102 -29.48 11.95 -28.72
CA SER A 102 -28.13 11.60 -29.17
C SER A 102 -27.64 10.34 -28.48
N LEU A 103 -27.18 9.36 -29.25
CA LEU A 103 -26.81 8.04 -28.76
C LEU A 103 -25.32 7.99 -28.41
N CYS A 104 -24.97 7.49 -27.23
CA CYS A 104 -23.59 7.27 -26.80
C CYS A 104 -23.17 5.82 -27.13
N LEU A 105 -22.38 5.64 -28.19
CA LEU A 105 -21.90 4.33 -28.67
C LEU A 105 -20.48 3.99 -28.20
N PHE A 106 -19.82 4.91 -27.51
CA PHE A 106 -18.36 4.91 -27.34
C PHE A 106 -17.98 5.22 -25.89
N GLU A 107 -17.17 4.35 -25.30
CA GLU A 107 -16.65 4.52 -23.93
C GLU A 107 -15.22 5.08 -23.90
N LEU A 108 -14.46 4.90 -24.99
CA LEU A 108 -13.06 5.33 -25.10
C LEU A 108 -12.93 6.74 -25.71
N PRO A 109 -11.85 7.49 -25.43
CA PRO A 109 -11.57 8.77 -26.05
C PRO A 109 -11.59 8.71 -27.58
N TRP A 110 -12.14 9.75 -28.23
CA TRP A 110 -12.29 9.78 -29.70
C TRP A 110 -10.97 9.55 -30.45
N ASN A 111 -9.85 10.08 -29.93
CA ASN A 111 -8.53 9.90 -30.54
C ASN A 111 -8.07 8.43 -30.61
N ASP A 112 -8.52 7.58 -29.70
CA ASP A 112 -8.21 6.15 -29.71
C ASP A 112 -9.16 5.40 -30.65
N ILE A 113 -10.44 5.79 -30.64
CA ILE A 113 -11.48 5.16 -31.45
C ILE A 113 -11.25 5.42 -32.94
N LYS A 114 -10.94 6.66 -33.32
CA LYS A 114 -10.87 7.10 -34.71
C LYS A 114 -9.79 6.36 -35.52
N LEU A 115 -8.78 5.81 -34.85
CA LEU A 115 -7.71 4.99 -35.45
C LEU A 115 -8.22 3.64 -35.98
N ARG A 116 -9.30 3.11 -35.41
CA ARG A 116 -9.84 1.77 -35.73
C ARG A 116 -11.30 1.77 -36.16
N LEU A 117 -12.00 2.90 -36.03
CA LEU A 117 -13.42 2.99 -36.37
C LEU A 117 -13.62 2.92 -37.88
N THR A 118 -14.12 1.78 -38.34
CA THR A 118 -14.62 1.58 -39.71
C THR A 118 -16.12 1.86 -39.78
N ALA A 119 -16.64 2.10 -40.98
CA ALA A 119 -18.08 2.23 -41.20
C ALA A 119 -18.86 0.99 -40.74
N ASN A 120 -18.33 -0.21 -40.96
CA ASN A 120 -18.98 -1.46 -40.56
C ASN A 120 -19.03 -1.62 -39.03
N GLU A 121 -17.93 -1.31 -38.34
CA GLU A 121 -17.89 -1.32 -36.86
C GLU A 121 -18.90 -0.31 -36.28
N LEU A 122 -19.03 0.87 -36.89
CA LEU A 122 -20.02 1.87 -36.48
C LEU A 122 -21.46 1.35 -36.62
N LEU A 123 -21.81 0.74 -37.76
CA LEU A 123 -23.14 0.19 -37.99
C LEU A 123 -23.45 -0.98 -37.05
N PHE A 124 -22.49 -1.88 -36.85
CA PHE A 124 -22.65 -3.00 -35.93
C PHE A 124 -22.90 -2.50 -34.50
N ARG A 125 -22.08 -1.55 -34.00
CA ARG A 125 -22.30 -0.93 -32.70
C ARG A 125 -23.66 -0.26 -32.58
N LEU A 126 -24.10 0.46 -33.61
CA LEU A 126 -25.40 1.12 -33.62
C LEU A 126 -26.55 0.11 -33.53
N GLN A 127 -26.50 -0.98 -34.29
CA GLN A 127 -27.50 -2.04 -34.22
C GLN A 127 -27.50 -2.75 -32.87
N THR A 128 -26.32 -3.10 -32.35
CA THR A 128 -26.17 -3.72 -31.02
C THR A 128 -26.73 -2.80 -29.94
N TRP A 129 -26.39 -1.51 -29.98
CA TRP A 129 -26.88 -0.51 -29.03
C TRP A 129 -28.41 -0.45 -29.01
N LEU A 130 -29.07 -0.42 -30.18
CA LEU A 130 -30.53 -0.40 -30.28
C LEU A 130 -31.16 -1.70 -29.77
N SER A 131 -30.56 -2.85 -30.12
CA SER A 131 -31.06 -4.17 -29.72
C SER A 131 -30.94 -4.40 -28.22
N ASP A 132 -29.78 -4.05 -27.64
CA ASP A 132 -29.51 -4.16 -26.21
C ASP A 132 -30.30 -3.14 -25.39
N SER A 133 -30.62 -1.97 -25.98
CA SER A 133 -31.58 -1.04 -25.39
C SER A 133 -32.97 -1.69 -25.33
N ALA A 134 -33.44 -2.30 -26.43
CA ALA A 134 -34.77 -2.91 -26.49
C ALA A 134 -34.97 -4.04 -25.46
N SER A 135 -33.95 -4.87 -25.23
CA SER A 135 -33.93 -5.90 -24.18
C SER A 135 -33.68 -5.34 -22.77
N GLY A 136 -33.13 -4.12 -22.68
CA GLY A 136 -32.67 -3.51 -21.44
C GLY A 136 -31.41 -4.16 -20.86
N SER A 137 -30.57 -4.75 -21.72
CA SER A 137 -29.26 -5.33 -21.38
C SER A 137 -28.07 -4.41 -21.69
N LEU A 138 -28.32 -3.21 -22.23
CA LEU A 138 -27.26 -2.27 -22.60
C LEU A 138 -26.37 -1.88 -21.42
N HIS A 139 -26.98 -1.59 -20.27
CA HIS A 139 -26.25 -1.28 -19.03
C HIS A 139 -26.04 -2.57 -18.23
N ARG A 140 -24.79 -2.99 -18.06
CA ARG A 140 -24.46 -4.26 -17.41
C ARG A 140 -24.58 -4.13 -15.88
N GLY A 141 -24.84 -5.26 -15.21
CA GLY A 141 -24.95 -5.28 -13.74
C GLY A 141 -23.69 -4.86 -12.99
N ASP A 142 -22.51 -5.03 -13.60
CA ASP A 142 -21.20 -4.63 -13.07
C ASP A 142 -20.83 -3.17 -13.40
N GLN A 143 -21.58 -2.50 -14.29
CA GLN A 143 -21.35 -1.09 -14.58
C GLN A 143 -21.89 -0.20 -13.46
N PRO A 144 -21.17 0.88 -13.09
CA PRO A 144 -21.69 1.92 -12.21
C PRO A 144 -22.96 2.56 -12.78
N LEU A 145 -23.88 3.00 -11.92
CA LEU A 145 -25.04 3.79 -12.36
C LEU A 145 -24.58 5.04 -13.12
N GLU A 146 -25.25 5.40 -14.20
CA GLU A 146 -24.97 6.60 -14.98
C GLU A 146 -25.14 7.84 -14.10
N PRO A 147 -24.29 8.87 -14.24
CA PRO A 147 -24.44 10.10 -13.49
C PRO A 147 -25.86 10.69 -13.67
N PRO A 148 -26.54 11.09 -12.59
CA PRO A 148 -27.87 11.70 -12.70
C PRO A 148 -27.83 13.03 -13.45
N TYR A 149 -26.68 13.70 -13.44
CA TYR A 149 -26.44 14.97 -14.12
C TYR A 149 -25.17 14.86 -14.97
N PHE A 150 -25.22 15.42 -16.18
CA PHE A 150 -24.03 15.58 -16.99
C PHE A 150 -23.23 16.79 -16.52
N TYR A 151 -21.98 16.50 -16.20
CA TYR A 151 -20.98 17.46 -15.82
C TYR A 151 -20.59 18.33 -17.03
N GLY A 152 -21.11 19.55 -17.10
CA GLY A 152 -20.59 20.56 -18.02
C GLY A 152 -19.16 20.94 -17.62
N ALA A 153 -18.20 20.83 -18.53
CA ALA A 153 -16.84 21.31 -18.29
C ALA A 153 -16.82 22.85 -18.28
N PRO A 154 -15.99 23.51 -17.45
CA PRO A 154 -15.03 22.95 -16.48
C PRO A 154 -15.65 22.59 -15.12
N LEU A 155 -15.23 21.44 -14.56
CA LEU A 155 -15.77 20.92 -13.31
C LEU A 155 -15.16 21.56 -12.06
N SER A 156 -16.01 22.01 -11.14
CA SER A 156 -15.64 22.31 -9.76
C SER A 156 -15.87 21.08 -8.88
N HIS A 157 -15.12 20.98 -7.79
CA HIS A 157 -15.07 19.77 -6.97
C HIS A 157 -15.46 20.04 -5.52
N LEU A 158 -16.10 19.05 -4.89
CA LEU A 158 -16.34 19.02 -3.46
C LEU A 158 -15.71 17.74 -2.89
N ILE A 159 -14.65 17.90 -2.10
CA ILE A 159 -13.92 16.81 -1.46
C ILE A 159 -14.35 16.71 0.00
N LEU A 160 -14.93 15.58 0.40
CA LEU A 160 -15.48 15.35 1.75
C LEU A 160 -15.02 14.03 2.35
N SER A 161 -14.84 13.98 3.67
CA SER A 161 -14.74 12.72 4.40
C SER A 161 -16.00 11.87 4.16
N PRO A 162 -15.85 10.55 3.95
CA PRO A 162 -16.95 9.60 4.04
C PRO A 162 -17.77 9.73 5.34
N ARG A 163 -17.12 10.03 6.50
CA ARG A 163 -17.81 10.25 7.78
C ARG A 163 -18.74 11.47 7.75
N VAL A 164 -18.28 12.54 7.11
CA VAL A 164 -19.12 13.74 6.91
C VAL A 164 -20.28 13.39 5.98
N GLY A 165 -20.03 12.67 4.89
CA GLY A 165 -21.09 12.15 4.02
C GLY A 165 -22.18 11.39 4.79
N SER A 166 -21.81 10.43 5.64
CA SER A 166 -22.76 9.70 6.50
C SER A 166 -23.49 10.61 7.49
N SER A 167 -22.79 11.56 8.12
CA SER A 167 -23.43 12.50 9.06
C SER A 167 -24.42 13.45 8.37
N LEU A 168 -24.14 13.83 7.11
CA LEU A 168 -25.01 14.66 6.30
C LEU A 168 -26.33 13.94 5.98
N GLN A 169 -26.32 12.63 5.77
CA GLN A 169 -27.58 11.86 5.63
C GLN A 169 -28.50 12.01 6.85
N ALA A 170 -27.94 12.20 8.05
CA ALA A 170 -28.72 12.34 9.27
C ALA A 170 -29.19 13.79 9.53
N ARG A 171 -28.39 14.81 9.18
CA ARG A 171 -28.72 16.23 9.40
C ARG A 171 -27.85 17.21 8.62
N SER A 172 -28.42 18.36 8.26
CA SER A 172 -27.67 19.54 7.80
C SER A 172 -26.81 20.14 8.92
N GLN A 173 -25.59 20.57 8.58
CA GLN A 173 -24.64 21.14 9.53
C GLN A 173 -23.61 22.05 8.84
N PRO A 174 -23.08 23.07 9.54
CA PRO A 174 -21.96 23.85 9.02
C PRO A 174 -20.68 23.01 8.93
N VAL A 175 -19.92 23.19 7.85
CA VAL A 175 -18.63 22.50 7.63
C VAL A 175 -17.59 23.53 7.20
N LEU A 176 -16.44 23.53 7.87
CA LEU A 176 -15.30 24.34 7.44
C LEU A 176 -14.70 23.69 6.19
N LEU A 177 -14.77 24.39 5.06
CA LEU A 177 -14.19 23.97 3.79
C LEU A 177 -13.08 24.95 3.41
N ASP A 178 -11.89 24.42 3.18
CA ASP A 178 -10.85 25.16 2.48
C ASP A 178 -11.22 25.29 1.01
N VAL A 179 -10.92 26.45 0.43
CA VAL A 179 -11.21 26.74 -0.97
C VAL A 179 -9.89 26.88 -1.72
N SER A 180 -9.61 25.92 -2.59
CA SER A 180 -8.51 26.02 -3.55
C SER A 180 -9.05 26.51 -4.89
N VAL A 181 -8.57 27.67 -5.34
CA VAL A 181 -9.01 28.30 -6.58
C VAL A 181 -7.89 28.20 -7.63
N HIS A 182 -8.13 27.42 -8.67
CA HIS A 182 -7.27 27.30 -9.84
C HIS A 182 -8.10 27.57 -11.08
N HIS A 183 -8.20 28.84 -11.49
CA HIS A 183 -9.09 29.28 -12.56
C HIS A 183 -8.97 28.41 -13.82
N PRO A 184 -10.09 27.91 -14.40
CA PRO A 184 -11.49 28.23 -14.08
C PRO A 184 -12.14 27.36 -12.98
N HIS A 185 -11.39 26.54 -12.26
CA HIS A 185 -11.90 25.54 -11.31
C HIS A 185 -11.85 26.01 -9.86
N ILE A 186 -12.89 25.66 -9.10
CA ILE A 186 -12.90 25.81 -7.64
C ILE A 186 -13.01 24.41 -7.02
N THR A 187 -12.11 24.12 -6.09
CA THR A 187 -12.14 22.89 -5.29
C THR A 187 -12.43 23.27 -3.85
N PHE A 188 -13.56 22.83 -3.35
CA PHE A 188 -13.90 22.88 -1.93
C PHE A 188 -13.41 21.61 -1.27
N ILE A 189 -12.59 21.73 -0.23
CA ILE A 189 -11.97 20.62 0.47
C ILE A 189 -12.32 20.71 1.94
N GLN A 190 -12.77 19.63 2.55
CA GLN A 190 -12.98 19.62 3.99
C GLN A 190 -11.69 19.94 4.76
N ASN A 191 -11.76 20.94 5.63
CA ASN A 191 -10.69 21.30 6.55
C ASN A 191 -10.59 20.25 7.68
N ARG A 192 -9.36 19.96 8.11
CA ARG A 192 -9.03 19.02 9.18
C ARG A 192 -7.79 19.47 9.94
N ASP A 193 -7.70 19.06 11.19
CA ASP A 193 -6.47 19.20 11.97
C ASP A 193 -5.31 18.46 11.27
N GLY A 194 -4.13 19.08 11.22
CA GLY A 194 -2.92 18.51 10.59
C GLY A 194 -2.77 18.77 9.09
N ARG A 195 -3.85 19.11 8.36
CA ARG A 195 -3.76 19.55 6.96
C ARG A 195 -3.25 21.00 6.90
N ARG A 196 -2.34 21.30 5.97
CA ARG A 196 -1.94 22.69 5.69
C ARG A 196 -3.13 23.44 5.07
N CYS A 197 -3.81 24.23 5.88
CA CYS A 197 -4.95 25.05 5.48
C CYS A 197 -4.57 26.52 5.36
N ASN A 198 -5.34 27.28 4.58
CA ASN A 198 -5.20 28.73 4.57
C ASN A 198 -6.12 29.31 5.66
N ALA A 199 -5.55 29.91 6.71
CA ALA A 199 -6.32 30.31 7.90
C ALA A 199 -7.41 31.37 7.63
N GLU A 200 -7.42 31.98 6.44
CA GLU A 200 -8.33 33.07 6.06
C GLU A 200 -9.57 32.61 5.25
N THR A 201 -9.78 31.31 4.98
CA THR A 201 -10.93 30.87 4.19
C THR A 201 -12.25 30.87 4.98
N PRO A 202 -13.32 31.51 4.48
CA PRO A 202 -14.63 31.54 5.14
C PRO A 202 -15.31 30.16 5.14
N GLN A 203 -16.16 29.90 6.14
CA GLN A 203 -16.85 28.59 6.28
C GLN A 203 -17.90 28.38 5.19
N SER A 204 -18.26 27.12 4.91
CA SER A 204 -19.41 26.80 4.06
C SER A 204 -20.55 26.23 4.89
N LEU A 205 -21.79 26.60 4.56
CA LEU A 205 -22.97 25.96 5.12
C LEU A 205 -23.38 24.82 4.19
N LEU A 206 -23.35 23.58 4.70
CA LEU A 206 -23.77 22.40 3.96
C LEU A 206 -25.20 22.04 4.36
N VAL A 207 -26.10 22.08 3.37
CA VAL A 207 -27.48 21.62 3.51
C VAL A 207 -27.57 20.24 2.92
N ALA A 208 -27.85 19.25 3.77
CA ALA A 208 -27.97 17.88 3.35
C ALA A 208 -29.43 17.50 3.13
N VAL A 209 -29.69 16.83 2.01
CA VAL A 209 -31.02 16.32 1.67
C VAL A 209 -30.90 14.88 1.16
N GLN A 210 -31.98 14.10 1.27
CA GLN A 210 -31.99 12.71 0.84
C GLN A 210 -33.27 12.42 0.05
N SER A 211 -33.13 11.73 -1.08
CA SER A 211 -34.29 11.35 -1.89
C SER A 211 -35.01 10.14 -1.31
N ARG A 212 -36.24 9.92 -1.78
CA ARG A 212 -36.87 8.59 -1.69
C ARG A 212 -36.15 7.63 -2.64
N PRO A 213 -36.19 6.30 -2.40
CA PRO A 213 -35.78 5.32 -3.39
C PRO A 213 -36.51 5.53 -4.71
N HIS A 214 -35.78 5.60 -5.81
CA HIS A 214 -36.34 5.78 -7.16
C HIS A 214 -35.48 5.03 -8.18
N GLU A 215 -36.10 4.63 -9.30
CA GLU A 215 -35.36 3.97 -10.37
C GLU A 215 -34.36 4.93 -11.01
N HIS A 216 -33.20 4.37 -11.35
CA HIS A 216 -32.11 5.05 -12.02
C HIS A 216 -32.57 5.55 -13.40
N CYS A 217 -32.64 6.88 -13.54
CA CYS A 217 -32.74 7.57 -14.81
C CYS A 217 -31.63 8.62 -14.98
N VAL A 218 -31.41 9.06 -16.22
CA VAL A 218 -30.58 10.21 -16.57
C VAL A 218 -31.45 11.46 -16.56
N LEU A 219 -31.08 12.50 -15.82
CA LEU A 219 -31.81 13.78 -15.87
C LEU A 219 -31.28 14.60 -17.05
N PHE A 220 -32.18 15.03 -17.93
CA PHE A 220 -31.85 15.60 -19.23
C PHE A 220 -31.40 17.07 -19.19
N ASN A 221 -31.57 17.76 -18.07
CA ASN A 221 -31.23 19.18 -17.93
C ASN A 221 -30.44 19.42 -16.64
N THR A 222 -29.20 19.90 -16.77
CA THR A 222 -28.43 20.41 -15.63
C THR A 222 -29.13 21.66 -15.08
N PRO A 223 -29.54 21.70 -13.80
CA PRO A 223 -30.23 22.84 -13.22
C PRO A 223 -29.30 24.06 -13.22
N LYS A 224 -29.85 25.23 -13.54
CA LYS A 224 -29.09 26.50 -13.58
C LYS A 224 -29.49 27.44 -12.45
N THR A 225 -30.73 27.33 -11.99
CA THR A 225 -31.27 28.09 -10.87
C THR A 225 -31.68 27.19 -9.70
N PHE A 226 -31.85 27.78 -8.52
CA PHE A 226 -32.37 27.08 -7.35
C PHE A 226 -33.80 26.59 -7.59
N LYS A 227 -34.60 27.32 -8.37
CA LYS A 227 -35.93 26.88 -8.80
C LYS A 227 -35.85 25.59 -9.62
N ASP A 228 -35.01 25.55 -10.66
CA ASP A 228 -34.81 24.35 -11.49
C ASP A 228 -34.43 23.14 -10.62
N LEU A 229 -33.49 23.35 -9.70
CA LEU A 229 -33.02 22.31 -8.80
C LEU A 229 -34.13 21.83 -7.85
N ASN A 230 -34.91 22.76 -7.28
CA ASN A 230 -36.02 22.44 -6.38
C ASN A 230 -37.14 21.67 -7.09
N GLU A 231 -37.50 22.05 -8.32
CA GLU A 231 -38.49 21.33 -9.13
C GLU A 231 -38.04 19.90 -9.45
N GLN A 232 -36.78 19.72 -9.86
CA GLN A 232 -36.22 18.38 -10.12
C GLN A 232 -36.12 17.52 -8.86
N PHE A 233 -35.71 18.11 -7.73
CA PHE A 233 -35.62 17.41 -6.45
C PHE A 233 -36.99 16.99 -5.91
N ALA A 234 -38.05 17.76 -6.21
CA ALA A 234 -39.42 17.38 -5.86
C ALA A 234 -39.86 16.06 -6.54
N GLU A 235 -39.41 15.78 -7.77
CA GLU A 235 -39.72 14.53 -8.48
C GLU A 235 -39.22 13.29 -7.75
N VAL A 236 -38.10 13.41 -7.01
CA VAL A 236 -37.51 12.34 -6.19
C VAL A 236 -37.86 12.46 -4.71
N GLY A 237 -38.85 13.29 -4.38
CA GLY A 237 -39.43 13.42 -3.05
C GLY A 237 -38.62 14.28 -2.07
N ILE A 238 -37.74 15.17 -2.56
CA ILE A 238 -36.98 16.12 -1.75
C ILE A 238 -37.69 17.49 -1.76
N ASN A 239 -37.99 18.04 -0.57
CA ASN A 239 -38.42 19.42 -0.42
C ASN A 239 -37.20 20.33 -0.13
N LEU A 240 -36.53 20.78 -1.18
CA LEU A 240 -35.27 21.50 -1.05
C LEU A 240 -35.45 22.89 -0.41
N ALA A 241 -36.48 23.63 -0.83
CA ALA A 241 -36.77 24.96 -0.32
C ALA A 241 -36.96 24.95 1.22
N GLU A 242 -37.75 24.01 1.73
CA GLU A 242 -37.97 23.85 3.18
C GLU A 242 -36.67 23.47 3.91
N ALA A 243 -35.90 22.52 3.38
CA ALA A 243 -34.65 22.07 3.99
C ALA A 243 -33.62 23.20 4.10
N VAL A 244 -33.46 24.01 3.05
CA VAL A 244 -32.57 25.17 3.03
C VAL A 244 -33.08 26.26 3.96
N GLN A 245 -34.37 26.57 3.95
CA GLN A 245 -34.98 27.54 4.84
C GLN A 245 -34.75 27.19 6.32
N LEU A 246 -35.01 25.93 6.70
CA LEU A 246 -34.79 25.45 8.07
C LEU A 246 -33.31 25.54 8.47
N ALA A 247 -32.39 25.16 7.58
CA ALA A 247 -30.97 25.24 7.83
C ALA A 247 -30.48 26.69 8.03
N LEU A 248 -30.93 27.62 7.17
CA LEU A 248 -30.59 29.03 7.25
C LEU A 248 -31.13 29.68 8.53
N LEU A 249 -32.42 29.49 8.83
CA LEU A 249 -33.05 30.02 10.04
C LEU A 249 -32.39 29.50 11.32
N LYS A 250 -32.02 28.21 11.34
CA LYS A 250 -31.32 27.59 12.46
C LYS A 250 -29.96 28.25 12.71
N GLU A 251 -29.16 28.47 11.68
CA GLU A 251 -27.84 29.08 11.84
C GLU A 251 -27.94 30.59 12.11
N GLU A 252 -28.90 31.28 11.52
CA GLU A 252 -29.18 32.70 11.79
C GLU A 252 -29.59 32.94 13.25
N SER A 253 -30.35 32.02 13.86
CA SER A 253 -30.78 32.11 15.27
C SER A 253 -29.61 32.12 16.28
N LYS A 254 -28.40 31.74 15.85
CA LYS A 254 -27.17 31.76 16.67
C LYS A 254 -26.46 33.12 16.68
N GLY A 255 -26.97 34.10 15.94
CA GLY A 255 -26.49 35.49 15.91
C GLY A 255 -25.85 35.90 14.58
N ASP A 256 -25.92 37.20 14.27
CA ASP A 256 -25.52 37.76 12.98
C ASP A 256 -24.04 37.52 12.66
N ALA A 257 -23.15 37.74 13.64
CA ALA A 257 -21.71 37.49 13.50
C ALA A 257 -21.36 36.03 13.18
N HIS A 258 -22.16 35.08 13.68
CA HIS A 258 -22.02 33.65 13.35
C HIS A 258 -22.49 33.38 11.93
N PHE A 259 -23.61 33.97 11.51
CA PHE A 259 -24.18 33.73 10.19
C PHE A 259 -23.35 34.34 9.06
N THR A 260 -22.74 35.52 9.27
CA THR A 260 -21.91 36.19 8.26
C THR A 260 -20.56 35.51 7.99
N ARG A 261 -20.16 34.52 8.80
CA ARG A 261 -18.91 33.77 8.60
C ARG A 261 -18.98 32.79 7.42
N PHE A 262 -20.19 32.50 6.93
CA PHE A 262 -20.39 31.53 5.85
C PHE A 262 -20.26 32.19 4.47
N GLY A 263 -19.17 31.87 3.78
CA GLY A 263 -18.84 32.38 2.44
C GLY A 263 -19.61 31.70 1.31
N SER A 264 -20.17 30.51 1.54
CA SER A 264 -20.84 29.72 0.50
C SER A 264 -21.95 28.83 1.09
N LEU A 265 -23.04 28.67 0.34
CA LEU A 265 -24.10 27.68 0.59
C LEU A 265 -23.91 26.53 -0.39
N ILE A 266 -23.75 25.31 0.12
CA ILE A 266 -23.64 24.10 -0.69
C ILE A 266 -24.76 23.14 -0.32
N VAL A 267 -25.54 22.73 -1.30
CA VAL A 267 -26.54 21.67 -1.15
C VAL A 267 -25.85 20.35 -1.50
N VAL A 268 -25.94 19.35 -0.62
CA VAL A 268 -25.45 17.98 -0.85
C VAL A 268 -26.65 17.05 -0.79
N ALA A 269 -26.96 16.38 -1.89
CA ALA A 269 -28.07 15.44 -1.96
C ALA A 269 -27.57 14.00 -2.05
N ALA A 270 -28.07 13.14 -1.17
CA ALA A 270 -27.91 11.70 -1.24
C ALA A 270 -29.10 11.10 -2.01
N LEU A 271 -28.87 10.74 -3.27
CA LEU A 271 -29.89 10.14 -4.13
C LEU A 271 -29.88 8.63 -3.93
N LEU A 272 -30.97 8.07 -3.42
CA LEU A 272 -31.19 6.63 -3.25
C LEU A 272 -31.71 6.05 -4.57
N ARG A 273 -30.80 5.54 -5.41
CA ARG A 273 -31.09 5.09 -6.78
C ARG A 273 -31.13 3.57 -6.86
N GLN A 274 -32.14 3.04 -7.53
CA GLN A 274 -32.37 1.61 -7.70
C GLN A 274 -32.25 1.23 -9.19
N ARG A 275 -31.68 0.05 -9.49
CA ARG A 275 -31.59 -0.47 -10.87
C ARG A 275 -32.95 -0.94 -11.42
N SER A 276 -33.83 -1.33 -10.52
CA SER A 276 -35.23 -1.68 -10.74
C SER A 276 -36.01 -1.52 -9.44
N ALA A 277 -37.33 -1.44 -9.49
CA ALA A 277 -38.21 -1.33 -8.32
C ALA A 277 -37.89 -2.32 -7.18
N ASP A 278 -37.43 -3.54 -7.51
CA ASP A 278 -37.11 -4.60 -6.55
C ASP A 278 -35.64 -4.63 -6.08
N SER A 279 -34.78 -3.78 -6.65
CA SER A 279 -33.34 -3.77 -6.32
C SER A 279 -33.03 -2.99 -5.04
N THR A 280 -31.91 -3.29 -4.38
CA THR A 280 -31.46 -2.51 -3.22
C THR A 280 -31.02 -1.10 -3.64
N PRO A 281 -31.44 -0.03 -2.94
CA PRO A 281 -30.99 1.32 -3.27
C PRO A 281 -29.49 1.52 -3.09
N GLU A 282 -28.83 2.05 -4.10
CA GLU A 282 -27.45 2.53 -4.07
C GLU A 282 -27.46 4.05 -3.80
N THR A 283 -26.60 4.53 -2.90
CA THR A 283 -26.50 5.97 -2.61
C THR A 283 -25.57 6.65 -3.61
N HIS A 284 -26.06 7.67 -4.31
CA HIS A 284 -25.26 8.53 -5.19
C HIS A 284 -25.28 9.97 -4.68
N TYR A 285 -24.11 10.56 -4.41
CA TYR A 285 -24.02 11.94 -3.94
C TYR A 285 -23.91 12.92 -5.10
N VAL A 286 -24.71 13.98 -5.05
CA VAL A 286 -24.61 15.15 -5.92
C VAL A 286 -24.49 16.41 -5.05
N ALA A 287 -23.78 17.42 -5.53
CA ALA A 287 -23.65 18.67 -4.80
C ALA A 287 -23.79 19.89 -5.71
N PHE A 288 -24.29 20.98 -5.14
CA PHE A 288 -24.56 22.23 -5.85
C PHE A 288 -24.13 23.42 -4.99
N LEU A 289 -23.29 24.28 -5.55
CA LEU A 289 -22.98 25.59 -4.99
C LEU A 289 -24.11 26.57 -5.36
N CYS A 290 -24.71 27.21 -4.36
CA CYS A 290 -25.74 28.23 -4.58
C CYS A 290 -25.15 29.63 -4.42
N THR A 291 -25.32 30.48 -5.43
CA THR A 291 -24.85 31.87 -5.42
C THR A 291 -25.95 32.82 -5.86
N PRO A 292 -26.13 33.97 -5.19
CA PRO A 292 -27.07 34.97 -5.65
C PRO A 292 -26.54 35.65 -6.93
N GLU A 293 -27.44 36.11 -7.80
CA GLU A 293 -27.06 36.88 -9.00
C GLU A 293 -26.46 38.27 -8.68
N ASN A 294 -26.87 38.87 -7.56
CA ASN A 294 -26.42 40.19 -7.13
C ASN A 294 -25.09 40.12 -6.34
N LYS A 295 -24.37 41.25 -6.25
CA LYS A 295 -23.08 41.38 -5.54
C LYS A 295 -23.10 41.09 -4.02
N ASP A 296 -24.25 40.74 -3.45
CA ASP A 296 -24.33 40.30 -2.05
C ASP A 296 -23.63 38.93 -1.93
N ALA A 297 -22.43 38.90 -1.36
CA ALA A 297 -21.63 37.68 -1.30
C ALA A 297 -22.13 36.68 -0.24
N GLY A 298 -21.98 35.38 -0.55
CA GLY A 298 -22.12 34.28 0.39
C GLY A 298 -23.54 33.96 0.85
N VAL A 299 -23.66 33.28 1.99
CA VAL A 299 -24.94 32.71 2.47
C VAL A 299 -25.99 33.78 2.74
N VAL A 300 -25.57 34.98 3.14
CA VAL A 300 -26.48 36.12 3.40
C VAL A 300 -27.21 36.55 2.13
N GLY A 301 -26.50 36.64 1.01
CA GLY A 301 -27.10 37.01 -0.27
C GLY A 301 -28.10 35.97 -0.76
N VAL A 302 -27.79 34.68 -0.59
CA VAL A 302 -28.73 33.58 -0.90
C VAL A 302 -29.97 33.66 -0.01
N ALA A 303 -29.80 33.87 1.30
CA ALA A 303 -30.94 33.98 2.24
C ALA A 303 -31.87 35.15 1.90
N ARG A 304 -31.32 36.30 1.45
CA ARG A 304 -32.12 37.44 0.96
C ARG A 304 -32.87 37.10 -0.32
N ALA A 305 -32.20 36.48 -1.30
CA ALA A 305 -32.80 36.09 -2.57
C ALA A 305 -33.95 35.08 -2.40
N LEU A 306 -33.88 34.23 -1.36
CA LEU A 306 -34.95 33.30 -0.97
C LEU A 306 -36.01 33.93 -0.04
N GLY A 307 -35.94 35.24 0.24
CA GLY A 307 -36.96 35.96 1.02
C GLY A 307 -36.90 35.81 2.55
N LEU A 308 -35.80 35.29 3.11
CA LEU A 308 -35.69 35.03 4.57
C LEU A 308 -35.22 36.26 5.38
N ARG A 309 -34.52 37.21 4.74
CA ARG A 309 -33.94 38.41 5.37
C ARG A 309 -34.53 39.72 4.87
N GLY A 310 -35.85 39.82 4.82
CA GLY A 310 -36.55 41.02 4.33
C GLY A 310 -36.37 41.28 2.83
N GLY A 311 -35.89 40.28 2.08
CA GLY A 311 -35.93 40.28 0.62
C GLY A 311 -37.34 39.99 0.11
N THR A 312 -37.64 40.44 -1.11
CA THR A 312 -38.85 40.01 -1.81
C THR A 312 -38.76 38.50 -2.06
N ALA A 313 -39.69 37.73 -1.50
CA ALA A 313 -39.75 36.28 -1.73
C ALA A 313 -39.81 36.00 -3.22
N ASN A 314 -38.79 35.30 -3.72
CA ASN A 314 -38.75 34.75 -5.06
C ASN A 314 -38.66 33.22 -4.93
N ASP A 315 -39.14 32.48 -5.92
CA ASP A 315 -39.15 31.01 -5.95
C ASP A 315 -37.76 30.38 -6.21
N GLY A 316 -36.71 31.20 -6.18
CA GLY A 316 -35.31 30.78 -6.38
C GLY A 316 -34.75 31.08 -7.76
N GLU A 317 -35.47 31.76 -8.65
CA GLU A 317 -35.00 32.13 -10.00
C GLU A 317 -33.69 32.94 -10.01
N THR A 318 -33.50 33.82 -9.01
CA THR A 318 -32.33 34.72 -8.91
C THR A 318 -31.15 34.10 -8.15
N VAL A 319 -31.22 32.82 -7.82
CA VAL A 319 -30.13 32.06 -7.17
C VAL A 319 -29.58 31.07 -8.18
N GLN A 320 -28.37 31.32 -8.67
CA GLN A 320 -27.68 30.43 -9.59
C GLN A 320 -27.16 29.19 -8.84
N VAL A 321 -27.20 28.04 -9.51
CA VAL A 321 -26.63 26.80 -9.00
C VAL A 321 -25.54 26.28 -9.93
N PHE A 322 -24.41 25.91 -9.33
CA PHE A 322 -23.29 25.30 -10.03
C PHE A 322 -23.05 23.91 -9.48
N GLN A 323 -23.09 22.90 -10.34
CA GLN A 323 -22.85 21.52 -9.94
C GLN A 323 -21.39 21.33 -9.50
N LEU A 324 -21.21 20.63 -8.39
CA LEU A 324 -19.92 20.20 -7.85
C LEU A 324 -19.80 18.69 -7.99
N ALA A 325 -18.68 18.22 -8.55
CA ALA A 325 -18.35 16.80 -8.56
C ALA A 325 -17.92 16.39 -7.15
N VAL A 326 -18.76 15.58 -6.49
CA VAL A 326 -18.48 15.07 -5.14
C VAL A 326 -17.42 13.98 -5.24
N ARG A 327 -16.32 14.15 -4.51
CA ARG A 327 -15.22 13.19 -4.41
C ARG A 327 -15.03 12.84 -2.94
N PRO A 328 -15.21 11.58 -2.53
CA PRO A 328 -14.85 11.19 -1.17
C PRO A 328 -13.33 11.31 -1.00
N GLU A 329 -12.90 11.72 0.19
CA GLU A 329 -11.51 11.53 0.59
C GLU A 329 -11.17 10.05 0.70
N LEU A 330 -9.90 9.75 0.50
CA LEU A 330 -9.39 8.39 0.48
C LEU A 330 -9.40 7.80 1.90
N THR A 331 -9.95 6.60 2.03
CA THR A 331 -9.83 5.80 3.25
C THR A 331 -8.69 4.77 3.14
N PRO A 332 -8.17 4.24 4.25
CA PRO A 332 -7.17 3.16 4.20
C PRO A 332 -7.65 1.93 3.41
N ASP A 333 -8.94 1.56 3.52
CA ASP A 333 -9.52 0.43 2.79
C ASP A 333 -9.56 0.67 1.28
N GLN A 334 -9.93 1.88 0.86
CA GLN A 334 -9.88 2.27 -0.55
C GLN A 334 -8.45 2.30 -1.08
N ALA A 335 -7.50 2.74 -0.25
CA ALA A 335 -6.08 2.73 -0.60
C ALA A 335 -5.55 1.30 -0.82
N ALA A 336 -5.95 0.35 0.04
CA ALA A 336 -5.66 -1.07 -0.17
C ALA A 336 -6.27 -1.59 -1.47
N LEU A 337 -7.55 -1.29 -1.72
CA LEU A 337 -8.26 -1.70 -2.93
C LEU A 337 -7.59 -1.16 -4.21
N TYR A 338 -7.27 0.14 -4.26
CA TYR A 338 -6.59 0.76 -5.41
C TYR A 338 -5.16 0.26 -5.59
N SER A 339 -4.54 -0.23 -4.52
CA SER A 339 -3.22 -0.85 -4.56
C SER A 339 -3.27 -2.35 -4.90
N GLY A 340 -4.45 -2.94 -5.08
CA GLY A 340 -4.61 -4.37 -5.36
C GLY A 340 -4.29 -5.28 -4.16
N HIS A 341 -4.59 -4.81 -2.95
CA HIS A 341 -4.34 -5.52 -1.70
C HIS A 341 -5.59 -5.61 -0.82
N GLU A 342 -5.65 -6.64 0.03
CA GLU A 342 -6.60 -6.70 1.14
C GLU A 342 -6.22 -5.67 2.23
N PRO A 343 -7.19 -5.00 2.86
CA PRO A 343 -6.93 -4.09 3.98
C PRO A 343 -6.25 -4.80 5.16
N ILE A 344 -5.27 -4.13 5.79
CA ILE A 344 -4.61 -4.62 7.01
C ILE A 344 -4.77 -3.56 8.09
N THR A 345 -5.68 -3.77 9.04
CA THR A 345 -5.98 -2.82 10.12
C THR A 345 -5.19 -3.06 11.41
N ALA A 346 -4.32 -4.07 11.42
CA ALA A 346 -3.52 -4.42 12.59
C ALA A 346 -2.60 -3.24 13.00
N PRO A 347 -2.40 -2.99 14.30
CA PRO A 347 -1.49 -1.95 14.78
C PRO A 347 -0.02 -2.37 14.63
N PHE A 348 0.84 -1.43 14.28
CA PHE A 348 2.27 -1.62 14.08
C PHE A 348 3.09 -0.63 14.89
N VAL A 349 4.31 -1.02 15.26
CA VAL A 349 5.32 -0.10 15.81
C VAL A 349 6.50 -0.09 14.86
N ALA A 350 6.98 1.10 14.48
CA ALA A 350 8.24 1.29 13.77
C ALA A 350 9.23 2.02 14.68
N ILE A 351 10.39 1.42 14.91
CA ILE A 351 11.50 2.04 15.65
C ILE A 351 12.52 2.50 14.62
N GLY A 352 12.66 3.81 14.47
CA GLY A 352 13.46 4.45 13.43
C GLY A 352 12.61 4.97 12.28
N ALA A 353 12.66 6.29 12.10
CA ALA A 353 12.03 7.04 11.00
C ALA A 353 13.10 7.58 10.05
N GLY A 354 14.23 6.88 9.90
CA GLY A 354 15.34 7.29 9.03
C GLY A 354 15.06 7.14 7.53
N ALA A 355 16.13 6.98 6.73
CA ALA A 355 16.03 6.91 5.28
C ALA A 355 15.13 5.76 4.78
N ILE A 356 15.36 4.54 5.27
CA ILE A 356 14.53 3.38 4.92
C ILE A 356 13.19 3.42 5.65
N GLY A 357 13.20 3.75 6.95
CA GLY A 357 12.00 3.71 7.80
C GLY A 357 10.91 4.65 7.33
N SER A 358 11.26 5.91 7.00
CA SER A 358 10.30 6.89 6.49
C SER A 358 9.66 6.47 5.16
N GLN A 359 10.42 5.80 4.28
CA GLN A 359 9.91 5.30 3.01
C GLN A 359 9.03 4.05 3.19
N ILE A 360 9.42 3.12 4.07
CA ILE A 360 8.59 1.95 4.42
C ILE A 360 7.24 2.42 4.97
N LEU A 361 7.24 3.37 5.91
CA LEU A 361 6.01 3.93 6.49
C LEU A 361 5.13 4.57 5.40
N ASN A 362 5.71 5.41 4.53
CA ASN A 362 4.97 6.06 3.45
C ASN A 362 4.35 5.04 2.48
N ILE A 363 5.12 4.02 2.06
CA ILE A 363 4.63 2.97 1.15
C ILE A 363 3.58 2.07 1.82
N ALA A 364 3.81 1.66 3.07
CA ALA A 364 2.90 0.80 3.81
C ALA A 364 1.54 1.46 4.01
N VAL A 365 1.53 2.72 4.47
CA VAL A 365 0.29 3.46 4.71
C VAL A 365 -0.43 3.75 3.40
N ARG A 366 0.25 4.21 2.34
CA ARG A 366 -0.36 4.38 0.99
C ARG A 366 -0.95 3.10 0.43
N GLY A 367 -0.37 1.94 0.79
CA GLY A 367 -0.90 0.63 0.43
C GLY A 367 -2.07 0.15 1.29
N GLY A 368 -2.59 0.96 2.22
CA GLY A 368 -3.68 0.60 3.12
C GLY A 368 -3.27 -0.26 4.31
N MET A 369 -2.09 0.00 4.89
CA MET A 369 -1.68 -0.50 6.21
C MET A 369 -1.65 0.68 7.19
N PRO A 370 -2.79 1.12 7.75
CA PRO A 370 -2.84 2.17 8.77
C PRO A 370 -2.36 1.68 10.16
N ASN A 371 -2.48 2.53 11.17
CA ASN A 371 -2.26 2.24 12.60
C ASN A 371 -0.80 1.99 13.02
N TRP A 372 0.07 2.96 12.73
CA TRP A 372 1.48 2.93 13.14
C TRP A 372 1.75 3.79 14.36
N ALA A 373 2.54 3.30 15.30
CA ALA A 373 3.29 4.14 16.23
C ALA A 373 4.74 4.25 15.76
N VAL A 374 5.25 5.47 15.58
CA VAL A 374 6.60 5.72 15.07
C VAL A 374 7.48 6.29 16.16
N ILE A 375 8.51 5.54 16.54
CA ILE A 375 9.45 5.88 17.61
C ILE A 375 10.78 6.31 16.99
N ASP A 376 11.13 7.59 17.14
CA ASP A 376 12.43 8.13 16.69
C ASP A 376 12.77 9.40 17.49
N ASN A 377 14.02 9.53 17.95
CA ASN A 377 14.50 10.67 18.74
C ASN A 377 15.26 11.73 17.92
N ASP A 378 15.57 11.46 16.66
CA ASP A 378 16.42 12.31 15.84
C ASP A 378 15.60 13.39 15.12
N ILE A 379 16.28 14.47 14.74
CA ILE A 379 15.70 15.59 13.98
C ILE A 379 16.07 15.50 12.51
N LEU A 380 15.23 16.04 11.63
CA LEU A 380 15.54 16.08 10.20
C LEU A 380 16.63 17.13 9.91
N LEU A 381 17.76 16.69 9.36
CA LEU A 381 18.89 17.55 8.97
C LEU A 381 19.08 17.56 7.44
N PRO A 382 19.74 18.59 6.86
CA PRO A 382 19.84 18.76 5.40
C PRO A 382 20.39 17.55 4.64
N HIS A 383 21.35 16.82 5.23
CA HIS A 383 21.92 15.63 4.61
C HIS A 383 20.93 14.45 4.50
N ASN A 384 19.83 14.47 5.26
CA ASN A 384 18.78 13.45 5.18
C ASN A 384 17.90 13.64 3.94
N LEU A 385 17.72 14.87 3.45
CA LEU A 385 16.81 15.20 2.35
C LEU A 385 17.08 14.44 1.05
N VAL A 386 18.31 13.97 0.84
CA VAL A 386 18.70 13.17 -0.33
C VAL A 386 17.92 11.84 -0.40
N ARG A 387 17.55 11.27 0.76
CA ARG A 387 17.01 9.91 0.84
C ARG A 387 15.87 9.70 1.84
N HIS A 388 15.43 10.77 2.49
CA HIS A 388 14.28 10.75 3.38
C HIS A 388 13.02 11.11 2.60
N THR A 389 11.85 10.62 3.01
CA THR A 389 10.59 10.96 2.33
C THR A 389 10.12 12.41 2.53
N LEU A 390 10.78 13.18 3.41
CA LEU A 390 10.34 14.51 3.83
C LEU A 390 11.08 15.61 3.05
N GLY A 391 10.39 16.71 2.77
CA GLY A 391 10.95 17.90 2.15
C GLY A 391 11.66 18.86 3.12
N GLY A 392 12.24 19.93 2.56
CA GLY A 392 13.02 20.93 3.30
C GLY A 392 12.20 21.75 4.32
N GLU A 393 10.88 21.78 4.17
CA GLU A 393 9.94 22.43 5.08
C GLU A 393 9.88 21.77 6.47
N TRP A 394 10.46 20.58 6.63
CA TRP A 394 10.51 19.84 7.90
C TRP A 394 11.88 19.90 8.59
N LEU A 395 12.85 20.67 8.08
CA LEU A 395 14.19 20.77 8.66
C LEU A 395 14.15 21.25 10.12
N GLY A 396 14.89 20.55 11.00
CA GLY A 396 14.96 20.84 12.43
C GLY A 396 13.82 20.26 13.26
N VAL A 397 12.81 19.65 12.63
CA VAL A 397 11.68 19.01 13.32
C VAL A 397 12.04 17.56 13.67
N PRO A 398 11.61 17.02 14.84
CA PRO A 398 11.74 15.60 15.14
C PRO A 398 11.13 14.72 14.05
N LYS A 399 11.89 13.73 13.58
CA LYS A 399 11.52 12.89 12.43
C LYS A 399 10.20 12.15 12.65
N ALA A 400 9.99 11.60 13.85
CA ALA A 400 8.74 10.92 14.21
C ALA A 400 7.52 11.84 13.99
N ILE A 401 7.58 13.09 14.46
CA ILE A 401 6.50 14.08 14.30
C ILE A 401 6.30 14.41 12.82
N ALA A 402 7.38 14.76 12.12
CA ALA A 402 7.30 15.22 10.73
C ALA A 402 6.79 14.13 9.78
N VAL A 403 7.26 12.88 9.91
CA VAL A 403 6.78 11.74 9.13
C VAL A 403 5.31 11.45 9.42
N SER A 404 4.92 11.46 10.70
CA SER A 404 3.52 11.21 11.08
C SER A 404 2.58 12.27 10.52
N ALA A 405 2.97 13.54 10.60
CA ALA A 405 2.18 14.65 10.05
C ALA A 405 2.03 14.55 8.52
N GLU A 406 3.11 14.26 7.79
CA GLU A 406 3.07 14.11 6.33
C GLU A 406 2.19 12.92 5.91
N ILE A 407 2.32 11.79 6.60
CA ILE A 407 1.54 10.58 6.28
C ILE A 407 0.06 10.75 6.66
N ASN A 408 -0.25 11.42 7.77
CA ASN A 408 -1.63 11.66 8.19
C ASN A 408 -2.39 12.62 7.25
N ASN A 409 -1.71 13.26 6.28
CA ASN A 409 -2.36 14.03 5.21
C ASN A 409 -2.90 13.16 4.05
N LEU A 410 -2.67 11.84 4.06
CA LEU A 410 -3.10 10.93 2.98
C LEU A 410 -4.58 10.57 3.04
N PHE A 411 -5.12 10.38 4.24
CA PHE A 411 -6.44 9.77 4.44
C PHE A 411 -7.37 10.63 5.28
N ASP A 412 -8.63 10.19 5.36
CA ASP A 412 -9.63 10.82 6.18
C ASP A 412 -9.50 10.56 7.70
N GLU A 413 -8.48 9.83 8.12
CA GLU A 413 -8.20 9.53 9.51
C GLU A 413 -6.68 9.38 9.75
N GLU A 414 -6.26 9.65 10.98
CA GLU A 414 -4.86 9.47 11.37
C GLU A 414 -4.47 8.00 11.26
N SER A 415 -3.37 7.75 10.57
CA SER A 415 -2.80 6.42 10.40
C SER A 415 -1.50 6.23 11.17
N VAL A 416 -0.90 7.32 11.67
CA VAL A 416 0.40 7.30 12.31
C VAL A 416 0.40 8.19 13.56
N THR A 417 0.84 7.64 14.68
CA THR A 417 1.04 8.35 15.94
C THR A 417 2.54 8.53 16.19
N PRO A 418 3.04 9.77 16.38
CA PRO A 418 4.44 10.01 16.66
C PRO A 418 4.79 9.75 18.14
N VAL A 419 5.98 9.20 18.37
CA VAL A 419 6.60 9.08 19.70
C VAL A 419 8.06 9.53 19.60
N VAL A 420 8.37 10.70 20.18
CA VAL A 420 9.75 11.21 20.19
C VAL A 420 10.50 10.62 21.38
N ALA A 421 11.19 9.50 21.17
CA ALA A 421 11.90 8.79 22.23
C ALA A 421 13.11 8.03 21.71
N ASP A 422 14.16 7.96 22.53
CA ASP A 422 15.27 7.03 22.31
C ASP A 422 14.83 5.66 22.83
N PHE A 423 14.75 4.66 21.96
CA PHE A 423 14.26 3.34 22.35
C PHE A 423 15.11 2.69 23.45
N GLN A 424 16.40 3.03 23.53
CA GLN A 424 17.31 2.50 24.54
C GLN A 424 17.25 3.27 25.87
N ASN A 425 16.70 4.48 25.85
CA ASN A 425 16.56 5.33 27.02
C ASN A 425 15.22 6.08 26.95
N LEU A 426 14.15 5.37 27.30
CA LEU A 426 12.77 5.82 27.08
C LEU A 426 12.38 7.06 27.90
N GLY A 427 13.01 7.27 29.07
CA GLY A 427 12.71 8.41 29.95
C GLY A 427 11.20 8.57 30.21
N GLU A 428 10.68 9.77 29.99
CA GLU A 428 9.26 10.10 30.18
C GLU A 428 8.32 9.39 29.20
N ALA A 429 8.83 8.93 28.06
CA ALA A 429 8.04 8.24 27.04
C ALA A 429 7.84 6.74 27.32
N GLU A 430 8.38 6.21 28.43
CA GLU A 430 8.32 4.78 28.76
C GLU A 430 6.90 4.21 28.77
N VAL A 431 5.95 4.95 29.37
CA VAL A 431 4.54 4.51 29.43
C VAL A 431 3.92 4.46 28.04
N GLN A 432 4.15 5.48 27.22
CA GLN A 432 3.61 5.57 25.86
C GLN A 432 4.19 4.47 24.95
N VAL A 433 5.50 4.23 25.04
CA VAL A 433 6.16 3.18 24.24
C VAL A 433 5.69 1.78 24.67
N LYS A 434 5.59 1.50 25.97
CA LYS A 434 5.06 0.20 26.45
C LYS A 434 3.61 -0.02 26.03
N ASP A 435 2.77 1.01 26.08
CA ASP A 435 1.38 0.93 25.60
C ASP A 435 1.33 0.59 24.10
N ALA A 436 2.11 1.30 23.28
CA ALA A 436 2.19 1.04 21.84
C ALA A 436 2.69 -0.39 21.52
N LEU A 437 3.76 -0.84 22.19
CA LEU A 437 4.30 -2.20 22.03
C LEU A 437 3.29 -3.28 22.45
N SER A 438 2.53 -3.05 23.53
CA SER A 438 1.56 -4.02 24.04
C SER A 438 0.36 -4.21 23.10
N LYS A 439 0.00 -3.17 22.34
CA LYS A 439 -1.12 -3.19 21.39
C LYS A 439 -0.71 -3.70 20.02
N ALA A 440 0.57 -3.61 19.67
CA ALA A 440 1.09 -3.93 18.34
C ALA A 440 0.86 -5.39 17.96
N ALA A 441 0.53 -5.63 16.69
CA ALA A 441 0.59 -6.95 16.07
C ALA A 441 2.02 -7.30 15.62
N ALA A 442 2.78 -6.28 15.17
CA ALA A 442 4.19 -6.43 14.86
C ALA A 442 5.00 -5.16 15.18
N VAL A 443 6.28 -5.37 15.52
CA VAL A 443 7.27 -4.33 15.81
C VAL A 443 8.39 -4.43 14.78
N LEU A 444 8.66 -3.33 14.08
CA LEU A 444 9.71 -3.23 13.07
C LEU A 444 10.88 -2.40 13.59
N ASP A 445 12.04 -3.03 13.69
CA ASP A 445 13.31 -2.36 13.85
C ASP A 445 13.80 -1.83 12.49
N LEU A 446 13.72 -0.52 12.34
CA LEU A 446 14.18 0.26 11.19
C LEU A 446 15.27 1.26 11.61
N SER A 447 15.86 1.06 12.81
CA SER A 447 16.81 1.97 13.45
C SER A 447 18.23 1.84 12.89
N ALA A 448 18.53 0.70 12.24
CA ALA A 448 19.87 0.27 11.86
C ALA A 448 20.84 0.17 13.07
N SER A 449 20.31 -0.03 14.28
CA SER A 449 21.10 -0.16 15.51
C SER A 449 21.11 -1.60 16.02
N VAL A 450 22.33 -2.17 16.14
CA VAL A 450 22.53 -3.52 16.69
C VAL A 450 22.01 -3.62 18.11
N SER A 451 22.15 -2.57 18.91
CA SER A 451 21.70 -2.57 20.31
C SER A 451 20.17 -2.57 20.43
N VAL A 452 19.48 -1.82 19.58
CA VAL A 452 18.00 -1.85 19.49
C VAL A 452 17.53 -3.24 19.05
N ALA A 453 18.15 -3.83 18.03
CA ALA A 453 17.83 -5.18 17.58
C ALA A 453 18.00 -6.21 18.70
N ARG A 454 19.08 -6.10 19.49
CA ARG A 454 19.35 -6.97 20.65
C ARG A 454 18.36 -6.77 21.79
N ASP A 455 17.95 -5.53 22.06
CA ASP A 455 16.94 -5.24 23.09
C ASP A 455 15.58 -5.81 22.69
N LEU A 456 15.17 -5.61 21.42
CA LEU A 456 13.91 -6.15 20.89
C LEU A 456 13.85 -7.68 20.87
N ALA A 457 14.95 -8.32 20.45
CA ALA A 457 15.04 -9.77 20.38
C ALA A 457 14.67 -10.44 21.71
N LEU A 458 15.05 -9.80 22.82
CA LEU A 458 14.92 -10.36 24.16
C LEU A 458 13.86 -9.70 25.02
N ASN A 459 13.21 -8.66 24.54
CA ASN A 459 12.17 -8.01 25.30
C ASN A 459 10.93 -8.90 25.30
N ASP A 460 10.71 -9.64 26.39
CA ASP A 460 9.53 -10.50 26.56
C ASP A 460 8.34 -9.78 27.22
N SER A 461 8.37 -8.44 27.31
CA SER A 461 7.26 -7.67 27.90
C SER A 461 6.03 -7.50 27.01
N PHE A 462 6.09 -7.96 25.75
CA PHE A 462 4.99 -7.89 24.79
C PHE A 462 5.03 -9.07 23.80
N GLU A 463 3.88 -9.41 23.21
CA GLU A 463 3.73 -10.62 22.38
C GLU A 463 3.99 -10.38 20.87
N ALA A 464 3.91 -9.13 20.40
CA ALA A 464 3.96 -8.75 18.99
C ALA A 464 5.17 -9.33 18.23
N LYS A 465 4.99 -9.90 17.04
CA LYS A 465 6.12 -10.42 16.26
C LYS A 465 7.13 -9.30 15.94
N ARG A 466 8.43 -9.60 15.98
CA ARG A 466 9.46 -8.61 15.62
C ARG A 466 10.06 -8.88 14.25
N ALA A 467 10.41 -7.81 13.54
CA ALA A 467 11.27 -7.89 12.36
C ALA A 467 12.33 -6.78 12.41
N SER A 468 13.54 -7.06 11.93
CA SER A 468 14.58 -6.06 11.67
C SER A 468 14.82 -5.98 10.18
N ILE A 469 14.80 -4.75 9.65
CA ILE A 469 14.90 -4.47 8.23
C ILE A 469 15.96 -3.38 8.04
N PHE A 470 17.02 -3.73 7.33
CA PHE A 470 18.14 -2.83 7.11
C PHE A 470 18.76 -3.03 5.73
N VAL A 471 19.55 -2.05 5.30
CA VAL A 471 20.31 -2.12 4.05
C VAL A 471 21.78 -2.42 4.34
N SER A 472 22.43 -3.16 3.46
CA SER A 472 23.86 -3.45 3.57
C SER A 472 24.69 -2.16 3.52
N PRO A 473 25.95 -2.16 4.01
CA PRO A 473 26.78 -0.96 4.04
C PRO A 473 26.99 -0.30 2.67
N SER A 474 26.91 -1.07 1.58
CA SER A 474 26.97 -0.55 0.21
C SER A 474 25.67 0.06 -0.29
N GLY A 475 24.55 -0.15 0.43
CA GLY A 475 23.20 0.25 0.07
C GLY A 475 22.55 -0.60 -1.02
N ARG A 476 23.22 -1.62 -1.55
CA ARG A 476 22.73 -2.43 -2.68
C ARG A 476 21.83 -3.57 -2.29
N ASP A 477 21.91 -3.98 -1.03
CA ASP A 477 21.17 -5.15 -0.60
C ASP A 477 20.25 -4.79 0.55
N LEU A 478 19.06 -5.35 0.53
CA LEU A 478 18.09 -5.30 1.61
C LEU A 478 18.17 -6.61 2.40
N VAL A 479 18.24 -6.52 3.71
CA VAL A 479 18.12 -7.65 4.63
C VAL A 479 16.80 -7.53 5.38
N PHE A 480 16.02 -8.61 5.35
CA PHE A 480 14.79 -8.76 6.11
C PHE A 480 14.93 -9.96 7.05
N ILE A 481 14.84 -9.70 8.36
CA ILE A 481 14.88 -10.70 9.42
C ILE A 481 13.55 -10.60 10.19
N GLY A 482 12.68 -11.60 10.08
CA GLY A 482 11.39 -11.62 10.76
C GLY A 482 11.20 -12.89 11.59
N GLU A 483 10.82 -12.73 12.86
CA GLU A 483 10.57 -13.83 13.80
C GLU A 483 9.34 -14.67 13.40
N ASP A 484 9.27 -15.90 13.89
CA ASP A 484 8.01 -16.67 13.87
C ASP A 484 7.05 -16.22 14.97
N SER A 485 5.76 -16.53 14.83
CA SER A 485 4.74 -16.14 15.82
C SER A 485 4.99 -16.70 17.23
N GLY A 486 5.65 -17.85 17.34
CA GLY A 486 6.01 -18.45 18.63
C GLY A 486 7.36 -17.98 19.17
N ARG A 487 8.05 -17.08 18.45
CA ARG A 487 9.39 -16.57 18.80
C ARG A 487 10.40 -17.67 19.11
N ARG A 488 10.28 -18.83 18.45
CA ARG A 488 11.31 -19.89 18.49
C ARG A 488 12.56 -19.40 17.76
N TRP A 489 12.38 -18.75 16.63
CA TRP A 489 13.37 -18.01 15.87
C TRP A 489 13.28 -16.53 16.19
N ARG A 490 13.91 -16.13 17.30
CA ARG A 490 14.08 -14.72 17.69
C ARG A 490 15.07 -13.99 16.77
N LEU A 491 15.04 -12.66 16.78
CA LEU A 491 15.92 -11.83 15.93
C LEU A 491 17.41 -12.14 16.12
N ASP A 492 17.87 -12.36 17.36
CA ASP A 492 19.25 -12.71 17.69
C ASP A 492 19.70 -14.03 17.07
N ARG A 493 18.83 -15.04 17.11
CA ARG A 493 19.07 -16.36 16.51
C ARG A 493 19.11 -16.30 15.00
N LEU A 494 18.15 -15.58 14.41
CA LEU A 494 18.08 -15.42 12.95
C LEU A 494 19.28 -14.62 12.42
N GLU A 495 19.78 -13.66 13.17
CA GLU A 495 20.99 -12.93 12.82
C GLU A 495 22.23 -13.85 12.77
N ALA A 496 22.37 -14.79 13.71
CA ALA A 496 23.45 -15.79 13.63
C ALA A 496 23.35 -16.62 12.35
N GLN A 497 22.13 -17.02 11.94
CA GLN A 497 21.90 -17.74 10.69
C GLN A 497 22.13 -16.87 9.44
N TYR A 498 21.86 -15.56 9.54
CA TYR A 498 22.23 -14.60 8.50
C TYR A 498 23.73 -14.57 8.28
N TYR A 499 24.53 -14.47 9.36
CA TYR A 499 25.98 -14.48 9.21
C TYR A 499 26.54 -15.82 8.76
N ARG A 500 25.94 -16.97 9.15
CA ARG A 500 26.24 -18.28 8.55
C ARG A 500 26.06 -18.22 7.03
N ALA A 501 24.91 -17.73 6.56
CA ALA A 501 24.64 -17.61 5.13
C ALA A 501 25.64 -16.66 4.45
N VAL A 502 26.00 -15.54 5.06
CA VAL A 502 27.03 -14.63 4.52
C VAL A 502 28.40 -15.32 4.41
N ALA A 503 28.74 -16.23 5.33
CA ALA A 503 29.99 -17.00 5.31
C ALA A 503 29.98 -18.15 4.27
N GLU A 504 28.82 -18.73 3.97
CA GLU A 504 28.71 -19.93 3.10
C GLU A 504 28.27 -19.58 1.67
N GLU A 505 27.23 -18.77 1.51
CA GLU A 505 26.55 -18.55 0.24
C GLU A 505 27.38 -17.69 -0.72
N SER A 506 27.79 -18.26 -1.85
CA SER A 506 28.56 -17.53 -2.87
C SER A 506 27.83 -16.28 -3.39
N SER A 507 26.49 -16.32 -3.41
CA SER A 507 25.64 -15.20 -3.82
C SER A 507 25.72 -13.98 -2.89
N LEU A 508 26.19 -14.16 -1.65
CA LEU A 508 26.38 -13.11 -0.66
C LEU A 508 27.85 -12.67 -0.53
N SER A 509 28.71 -13.12 -1.44
CA SER A 509 30.11 -12.70 -1.46
C SER A 509 30.24 -11.18 -1.63
N GLY A 510 30.94 -10.54 -0.69
CA GLY A 510 31.12 -9.09 -0.69
C GLY A 510 29.90 -8.27 -0.29
N HIS A 511 28.80 -8.90 0.13
CA HIS A 511 27.55 -8.26 0.56
C HIS A 511 27.74 -7.17 1.64
N LEU A 512 28.66 -7.41 2.58
CA LEU A 512 28.97 -6.48 3.67
C LEU A 512 30.12 -5.50 3.35
N LEU A 513 30.72 -5.57 2.15
CA LEU A 513 31.82 -4.70 1.75
C LEU A 513 31.32 -3.33 1.26
N GLY A 514 32.15 -2.30 1.43
CA GLY A 514 31.97 -1.04 0.72
C GLY A 514 31.19 0.05 1.44
N ALA A 515 31.29 0.14 2.77
CA ALA A 515 30.85 1.32 3.50
C ALA A 515 31.59 2.56 2.98
N GLN A 516 30.90 3.41 2.21
CA GLN A 516 31.40 4.75 1.90
C GLN A 516 30.56 5.76 2.65
N THR A 517 31.22 6.53 3.51
CA THR A 517 30.57 7.58 4.28
C THR A 517 31.01 8.95 3.79
N VAL A 518 30.14 9.95 3.93
CA VAL A 518 30.42 11.36 3.68
C VAL A 518 30.03 12.13 4.94
N GLY A 519 30.83 13.12 5.33
CA GLY A 519 30.56 13.98 6.49
C GLY A 519 31.68 13.96 7.54
N SER A 520 31.49 14.71 8.62
CA SER A 520 32.42 14.75 9.75
C SER A 520 32.10 13.64 10.75
N CYS A 521 33.02 13.35 11.69
CA CYS A 521 32.89 12.31 12.72
C CYS A 521 31.60 12.37 13.58
N ARG A 522 30.81 13.45 13.51
CA ARG A 522 29.53 13.61 14.23
C ARG A 522 28.28 13.58 13.33
N HIS A 523 28.44 13.59 11.99
CA HIS A 523 27.35 13.54 11.02
C HIS A 523 27.75 12.69 9.81
N VAL A 524 27.96 11.40 10.07
CA VAL A 524 28.39 10.42 9.08
C VAL A 524 27.15 9.93 8.31
N THR A 525 27.11 10.16 7.00
CA THR A 525 26.05 9.66 6.14
C THR A 525 26.58 8.63 5.14
N SER A 526 25.95 7.45 5.07
CA SER A 526 26.27 6.45 4.05
C SER A 526 25.91 6.96 2.65
N LYS A 527 26.75 6.65 1.65
CA LYS A 527 26.47 6.90 0.23
C LYS A 527 25.56 5.80 -0.31
N VAL A 528 24.25 6.00 -0.19
CA VAL A 528 23.24 5.11 -0.78
C VAL A 528 22.40 5.91 -1.77
N PRO A 529 22.32 5.50 -3.05
CA PRO A 529 21.43 6.12 -4.03
C PRO A 529 19.96 6.02 -3.62
N GLN A 530 19.18 7.06 -3.93
CA GLN A 530 17.77 7.15 -3.51
C GLN A 530 16.89 6.14 -4.22
N GLU A 531 17.19 5.82 -5.48
CA GLU A 531 16.50 4.80 -6.26
C GLU A 531 16.60 3.41 -5.63
N LEU A 532 17.76 3.06 -5.06
CA LEU A 532 17.93 1.82 -4.31
C LEU A 532 17.17 1.85 -2.99
N MET A 533 17.13 3.00 -2.30
CA MET A 533 16.33 3.14 -1.08
C MET A 533 14.84 2.93 -1.35
N GLY A 534 14.31 3.52 -2.44
CA GLY A 534 12.92 3.33 -2.86
C GLY A 534 12.62 1.89 -3.28
N LEU A 535 13.55 1.24 -3.99
CA LEU A 535 13.45 -0.17 -4.34
C LEU A 535 13.39 -1.05 -3.09
N HIS A 536 14.32 -0.85 -2.15
CA HIS A 536 14.40 -1.60 -0.91
C HIS A 536 13.15 -1.39 -0.05
N ALA A 537 12.69 -0.15 0.15
CA ALA A 537 11.47 0.13 0.90
C ALA A 537 10.24 -0.56 0.28
N SER A 538 10.13 -0.55 -1.05
CA SER A 538 9.06 -1.26 -1.77
C SER A 538 9.11 -2.77 -1.54
N GLN A 539 10.30 -3.37 -1.61
CA GLN A 539 10.47 -4.80 -1.34
C GLN A 539 10.23 -5.15 0.14
N SER A 540 10.64 -4.29 1.08
CA SER A 540 10.38 -4.45 2.51
C SER A 540 8.89 -4.56 2.80
N VAL A 541 8.05 -3.69 2.22
CA VAL A 541 6.60 -3.74 2.43
C VAL A 541 5.98 -5.01 1.82
N ARG A 542 6.49 -5.48 0.66
CA ARG A 542 6.05 -6.75 0.07
C ARG A 542 6.39 -7.95 0.96
N LEU A 543 7.62 -8.00 1.50
CA LEU A 543 8.05 -9.04 2.44
C LEU A 543 7.28 -8.97 3.76
N LEU A 544 7.02 -7.76 4.26
CA LEU A 544 6.24 -7.53 5.47
C LEU A 544 4.84 -8.13 5.34
N ARG A 545 4.11 -7.83 4.25
CA ARG A 545 2.78 -8.40 4.00
C ARG A 545 2.79 -9.92 3.96
N ARG A 546 3.80 -10.51 3.31
CA ARG A 546 3.98 -11.96 3.25
C ARG A 546 4.27 -12.55 4.63
N TRP A 547 5.19 -11.97 5.37
CA TRP A 547 5.61 -12.45 6.70
C TRP A 547 4.48 -12.38 7.73
N LEU A 548 3.65 -11.34 7.67
CA LEU A 548 2.44 -11.21 8.50
C LEU A 548 1.43 -12.33 8.20
N LYS A 549 1.31 -12.76 6.94
CA LYS A 549 0.40 -13.84 6.52
C LYS A 549 0.94 -15.24 6.84
N ASP A 550 2.22 -15.49 6.59
CA ASP A 550 2.83 -16.83 6.66
C ASP A 550 3.03 -17.32 8.10
N GLY A 551 3.12 -16.43 9.10
CA GLY A 551 3.25 -16.77 10.52
C GLY A 551 4.63 -17.33 10.94
N GLY A 552 5.35 -18.02 10.04
CA GLY A 552 6.69 -18.55 10.26
C GLY A 552 7.81 -17.49 10.23
N PRO A 553 9.07 -17.91 10.47
CA PRO A 553 10.22 -17.02 10.38
C PRO A 553 10.53 -16.71 8.91
N LEU A 554 11.03 -15.51 8.66
CA LEU A 554 11.45 -15.09 7.34
C LEU A 554 12.84 -14.45 7.41
N LEU A 555 13.83 -15.11 6.85
CA LEU A 555 15.17 -14.57 6.65
C LEU A 555 15.47 -14.49 5.16
N THR A 556 15.66 -13.27 4.66
CA THR A 556 15.81 -13.02 3.22
C THR A 556 16.76 -11.86 2.97
N VAL A 557 17.65 -12.04 2.00
CA VAL A 557 18.49 -10.98 1.43
C VAL A 557 18.05 -10.73 -0.01
N LEU A 558 17.82 -9.47 -0.37
CA LEU A 558 17.59 -9.05 -1.75
C LEU A 558 18.79 -8.25 -2.21
N SER A 559 19.44 -8.72 -3.26
CA SER A 559 20.63 -8.09 -3.82
C SER A 559 20.37 -7.51 -5.19
N THR A 560 20.85 -6.28 -5.41
CA THR A 560 20.78 -5.62 -6.72
C THR A 560 22.13 -5.74 -7.44
N ASN A 561 22.13 -6.40 -8.60
CA ASN A 561 23.30 -6.57 -9.44
C ASN A 561 23.76 -5.22 -10.01
N ARG A 562 25.08 -5.03 -10.09
CA ARG A 562 25.70 -3.81 -10.61
C ARG A 562 25.68 -3.69 -12.12
N GLU A 563 25.72 -4.81 -12.83
CA GLU A 563 25.94 -4.81 -14.28
C GLU A 563 24.64 -4.72 -15.07
N ASP A 564 23.59 -5.41 -14.60
CA ASP A 564 22.30 -5.51 -15.29
C ASP A 564 21.11 -4.99 -14.47
N GLU A 565 21.36 -4.42 -13.29
CA GLU A 565 20.36 -3.86 -12.37
C GLU A 565 19.31 -4.88 -11.88
N SER A 566 19.52 -6.17 -12.13
CA SER A 566 18.62 -7.23 -11.71
C SER A 566 18.57 -7.39 -10.19
N CYS A 567 17.40 -7.75 -9.67
CA CYS A 567 17.22 -8.07 -8.26
C CYS A 567 17.16 -9.57 -8.05
N ARG A 568 18.07 -10.09 -7.21
CA ARG A 568 18.07 -11.49 -6.78
C ARG A 568 17.58 -11.56 -5.34
N GLN A 569 16.56 -12.40 -5.10
CA GLN A 569 16.13 -12.74 -3.75
C GLN A 569 16.77 -14.06 -3.31
N THR A 570 17.56 -14.02 -2.24
CA THR A 570 18.12 -15.20 -1.57
C THR A 570 17.37 -15.43 -0.27
N ARG A 571 16.52 -16.46 -0.23
CA ARG A 571 15.87 -16.91 1.01
C ARG A 571 16.80 -17.87 1.74
N ILE A 572 17.09 -17.58 3.00
CA ILE A 572 17.97 -18.41 3.81
C ILE A 572 17.13 -19.49 4.48
N GLU A 573 17.47 -20.75 4.23
CA GLU A 573 16.83 -21.89 4.87
C GLU A 573 17.32 -22.08 6.30
N LEU A 574 16.38 -22.37 7.20
CA LEU A 574 16.60 -22.53 8.63
C LEU A 574 16.33 -23.98 9.02
N GLY A 575 17.13 -24.54 9.92
CA GLY A 575 16.79 -25.79 10.61
C GLY A 575 15.76 -25.57 11.72
N GLU A 576 15.49 -26.62 12.49
CA GLU A 576 14.80 -26.47 13.78
C GLU A 576 15.79 -25.97 14.83
N PRO A 577 15.41 -25.00 15.67
CA PRO A 577 16.31 -24.44 16.67
C PRO A 577 16.56 -25.44 17.81
N ILE A 578 17.80 -25.47 18.29
CA ILE A 578 18.27 -26.35 19.37
C ILE A 578 18.84 -25.50 20.50
N TYR A 579 18.45 -25.83 21.72
CA TYR A 579 18.86 -25.14 22.94
C TYR A 579 19.61 -26.11 23.84
N VAL A 580 20.83 -25.75 24.22
CA VAL A 580 21.61 -26.50 25.20
C VAL A 580 21.81 -25.60 26.41
N ASN A 581 21.31 -26.06 27.55
CA ASN A 581 21.41 -25.37 28.83
C ASN A 581 22.35 -26.15 29.76
N PRO A 582 23.67 -26.04 29.57
CA PRO A 582 24.62 -26.67 30.45
C PRO A 582 24.54 -26.06 31.87
N PRO A 583 24.64 -26.85 32.97
CA PRO A 583 25.02 -26.36 34.27
C PRO A 583 26.19 -25.41 34.18
N GLY A 584 26.07 -24.24 34.81
CA GLY A 584 26.91 -23.08 34.52
C GLY A 584 26.05 -21.88 34.13
N GLU A 585 26.70 -20.79 33.72
CA GLU A 585 26.01 -19.53 33.41
C GLU A 585 25.84 -19.29 31.90
N TRP A 586 26.40 -20.15 31.04
CA TRP A 586 26.38 -19.98 29.58
C TRP A 586 25.36 -20.88 28.91
N LYS A 587 24.64 -20.36 27.91
CA LYS A 587 23.69 -21.10 27.07
C LYS A 587 24.27 -21.26 25.68
N ILE A 588 23.96 -22.37 25.02
CA ILE A 588 24.35 -22.61 23.63
C ILE A 588 23.08 -22.74 22.80
N GLU A 589 23.03 -22.00 21.69
CA GLU A 589 21.92 -22.04 20.75
C GLU A 589 22.45 -22.37 19.35
N THR A 590 21.78 -23.29 18.65
CA THR A 590 22.16 -23.76 17.31
C THR A 590 20.92 -24.23 16.52
N ASP A 591 21.09 -24.90 15.38
CA ASP A 591 20.00 -25.50 14.62
C ASP A 591 20.33 -26.89 14.05
N THR A 592 19.30 -27.62 13.65
CA THR A 592 19.46 -28.95 13.05
C THR A 592 20.24 -28.92 11.74
N LYS A 593 20.19 -27.81 10.98
CA LYS A 593 20.93 -27.67 9.72
C LYS A 593 22.44 -27.64 9.95
N PHE A 594 22.89 -26.93 10.98
CA PHE A 594 24.29 -26.93 11.40
C PHE A 594 24.74 -28.34 11.84
N LEU A 595 23.97 -29.01 12.70
CA LEU A 595 24.31 -30.36 13.16
C LEU A 595 24.31 -31.39 12.04
N ALA A 596 23.38 -31.30 11.09
CA ALA A 596 23.35 -32.17 9.91
C ALA A 596 24.66 -32.10 9.12
N ALA A 597 25.24 -30.91 8.94
CA ALA A 597 26.53 -30.76 8.29
C ALA A 597 27.69 -31.45 9.04
N LEU A 598 27.63 -31.52 10.37
CA LEU A 598 28.62 -32.27 11.18
C LEU A 598 28.41 -33.78 11.05
N PHE A 599 27.16 -34.24 11.06
CA PHE A 599 26.83 -35.66 10.90
C PHE A 599 27.16 -36.18 9.50
N GLU A 600 26.98 -35.37 8.45
CA GLU A 600 27.41 -35.69 7.09
C GLU A 600 28.94 -35.86 7.02
N GLN A 601 29.69 -34.98 7.67
CA GLN A 601 31.15 -35.11 7.75
C GLN A 601 31.57 -36.35 8.53
N ARG A 602 30.92 -36.66 9.66
CA ARG A 602 31.16 -37.91 10.39
C ARG A 602 30.94 -39.11 9.47
N ALA A 603 29.78 -39.19 8.82
CA ALA A 603 29.42 -40.31 7.95
C ALA A 603 30.44 -40.51 6.82
N ALA A 604 30.96 -39.42 6.24
CA ALA A 604 31.97 -39.46 5.20
C ALA A 604 33.35 -39.98 5.64
N HIS A 605 33.66 -39.97 6.95
CA HIS A 605 34.98 -40.34 7.48
C HIS A 605 34.99 -41.66 8.25
N LEU A 606 33.83 -42.32 8.44
CA LEU A 606 33.76 -43.62 9.10
C LEU A 606 34.67 -44.66 8.39
N PRO A 607 35.37 -45.53 9.15
CA PRO A 607 35.29 -45.73 10.60
C PRO A 607 36.23 -44.81 11.43
N ASN A 608 36.88 -43.83 10.81
CA ASN A 608 37.81 -42.95 11.50
C ASN A 608 37.09 -41.74 12.13
N GLU A 609 37.70 -41.18 13.16
CA GLU A 609 37.28 -39.90 13.72
C GLU A 609 37.65 -38.74 12.78
N THR A 610 36.81 -37.71 12.77
CA THR A 610 37.06 -36.42 12.11
C THR A 610 36.62 -35.29 13.04
N GLY A 611 36.82 -34.04 12.62
CA GLY A 611 36.44 -32.89 13.42
C GLY A 611 36.71 -31.57 12.73
N GLY A 612 36.85 -30.52 13.51
CA GLY A 612 37.06 -29.17 12.99
C GLY A 612 36.90 -28.09 14.06
N VAL A 613 36.70 -26.87 13.58
CA VAL A 613 36.58 -25.66 14.41
C VAL A 613 35.14 -25.17 14.39
N LEU A 614 34.64 -24.76 15.55
CA LEU A 614 33.31 -24.16 15.74
C LEU A 614 33.39 -22.64 15.68
N LEU A 615 32.52 -22.04 14.86
CA LEU A 615 32.38 -20.59 14.69
C LEU A 615 30.94 -20.15 14.98
N GLY A 616 30.79 -18.92 15.47
CA GLY A 616 29.48 -18.39 15.82
C GLY A 616 29.51 -16.99 16.41
N GLN A 617 28.42 -16.60 17.09
CA GLN A 617 28.32 -15.30 17.78
C GLN A 617 28.30 -15.49 19.30
N ILE A 618 28.76 -14.47 20.03
CA ILE A 618 28.78 -14.45 21.49
C ILE A 618 28.05 -13.22 22.00
N ASP A 619 27.08 -13.42 22.90
CA ASP A 619 26.51 -12.36 23.73
C ASP A 619 27.05 -12.54 25.16
N VAL A 620 28.06 -11.73 25.52
CA VAL A 620 28.73 -11.83 26.82
C VAL A 620 27.84 -11.34 27.96
N GLN A 621 27.04 -10.29 27.72
CA GLN A 621 26.16 -9.73 28.73
C GLN A 621 25.13 -10.76 29.19
N ARG A 622 24.72 -11.64 28.28
CA ARG A 622 23.64 -12.62 28.51
C ARG A 622 24.14 -14.05 28.59
N ARG A 623 25.44 -14.23 28.36
CA ARG A 623 26.15 -15.49 28.39
C ARG A 623 25.52 -16.50 27.43
N VAL A 624 25.36 -16.11 26.16
CA VAL A 624 24.84 -16.99 25.10
C VAL A 624 25.88 -17.15 23.99
N MET A 625 26.07 -18.38 23.54
CA MET A 625 26.87 -18.74 22.37
C MET A 625 25.96 -19.25 21.25
N TYR A 626 25.89 -18.52 20.14
CA TYR A 626 25.14 -18.94 18.96
C TYR A 626 26.10 -19.69 18.02
N VAL A 627 26.07 -21.02 18.08
CA VAL A 627 26.96 -21.88 17.27
C VAL A 627 26.26 -22.16 15.95
N CYS A 628 26.80 -21.68 14.84
CA CYS A 628 26.11 -21.77 13.56
C CYS A 628 27.01 -22.17 12.39
N HIS A 629 28.33 -22.11 12.51
CA HIS A 629 29.23 -22.39 11.40
C HIS A 629 30.44 -23.19 11.86
N GLN A 630 31.14 -23.81 10.90
CA GLN A 630 32.32 -24.61 11.18
C GLN A 630 33.34 -24.55 10.04
N ILE A 631 34.61 -24.75 10.39
CA ILE A 631 35.68 -25.05 9.44
C ILE A 631 36.02 -26.54 9.59
N PRO A 632 35.92 -27.35 8.52
CA PRO A 632 36.20 -28.78 8.57
C PRO A 632 37.67 -29.06 8.89
N ALA A 633 37.98 -30.33 9.20
CA ALA A 633 39.34 -30.80 9.47
C ALA A 633 40.33 -30.30 8.40
N PRO A 634 41.43 -29.65 8.80
CA PRO A 634 42.53 -29.30 7.89
C PRO A 634 43.09 -30.53 7.17
N PRO A 635 43.61 -30.40 5.93
CA PRO A 635 44.11 -31.54 5.15
C PRO A 635 45.23 -32.35 5.81
N ASP A 636 46.03 -31.72 6.67
CA ASP A 636 47.12 -32.35 7.43
C ASP A 636 46.65 -33.03 8.74
N SER A 637 45.34 -33.06 8.98
CA SER A 637 44.76 -33.74 10.15
C SER A 637 44.96 -35.25 10.11
N LYS A 638 45.16 -35.85 11.28
CA LYS A 638 45.33 -37.30 11.41
C LYS A 638 44.02 -37.92 11.90
N HIS A 639 43.47 -38.79 11.06
CA HIS A 639 42.20 -39.49 11.28
C HIS A 639 42.47 -40.95 11.63
N GLN A 640 42.03 -41.41 12.80
CA GLN A 640 42.11 -42.81 13.23
C GLN A 640 40.80 -43.23 13.92
N PRO A 641 40.50 -44.54 14.05
CA PRO A 641 39.25 -45.00 14.68
C PRO A 641 39.10 -44.66 16.18
N THR A 642 40.17 -44.23 16.85
CA THR A 642 40.18 -43.95 18.29
C THR A 642 40.90 -42.65 18.63
N MET A 643 41.25 -41.84 17.61
CA MET A 643 42.02 -40.62 17.81
C MET A 643 41.87 -39.70 16.60
N TYR A 644 41.55 -38.44 16.88
CA TYR A 644 41.64 -37.34 15.93
C TYR A 644 42.68 -36.31 16.39
N ILE A 645 43.61 -35.96 15.51
CA ILE A 645 44.56 -34.86 15.74
C ILE A 645 44.33 -33.81 14.66
N ARG A 646 43.81 -32.65 15.05
CA ARG A 646 43.55 -31.53 14.15
C ARG A 646 44.86 -30.93 13.63
N GLY A 647 44.98 -30.88 12.31
CA GLY A 647 46.04 -30.17 11.61
C GLY A 647 45.89 -28.65 11.67
N ASN A 648 46.72 -27.92 10.95
CA ASN A 648 46.61 -26.45 10.84
C ASN A 648 46.78 -25.91 9.41
N GLU A 649 47.00 -26.78 8.43
CA GLU A 649 47.23 -26.38 7.04
C GLU A 649 45.99 -25.65 6.49
N GLY A 650 46.16 -24.40 6.08
CA GLY A 650 45.09 -23.57 5.52
C GLY A 650 44.03 -23.07 6.52
N LEU A 651 44.06 -23.50 7.79
CA LEU A 651 43.04 -23.15 8.79
C LEU A 651 42.96 -21.64 9.04
N ALA A 652 44.11 -20.97 9.20
CA ALA A 652 44.15 -19.52 9.41
C ALA A 652 43.54 -18.75 8.24
N ALA A 653 43.87 -19.14 7.01
CA ALA A 653 43.32 -18.51 5.80
C ALA A 653 41.81 -18.73 5.66
N ALA A 654 41.32 -19.94 5.98
CA ALA A 654 39.89 -20.24 5.99
C ALA A 654 39.15 -19.39 7.04
N TYR A 655 39.71 -19.23 8.24
CA TYR A 655 39.14 -18.38 9.27
C TYR A 655 39.17 -16.89 8.89
N GLU A 656 40.26 -16.41 8.31
CA GLU A 656 40.38 -15.04 7.79
C GLU A 656 39.35 -14.73 6.71
N GLU A 657 39.04 -15.68 5.83
CA GLU A 657 38.02 -15.50 4.80
C GLU A 657 36.61 -15.40 5.43
N VAL A 658 36.28 -16.23 6.43
CA VAL A 658 35.02 -16.11 7.17
C VAL A 658 34.92 -14.76 7.88
N GLN A 659 36.00 -14.34 8.56
CA GLN A 659 36.08 -13.05 9.22
C GLN A 659 35.87 -11.89 8.23
N LYS A 660 36.51 -11.95 7.07
CA LYS A 660 36.38 -10.94 6.01
C LYS A 660 34.98 -10.87 5.44
N ARG A 661 34.36 -12.01 5.13
CA ARG A 661 32.99 -12.07 4.57
C ARG A 661 31.95 -11.55 5.57
N THR A 662 32.12 -11.87 6.85
CA THR A 662 31.18 -11.52 7.92
C THR A 662 31.51 -10.22 8.64
N MET A 663 32.56 -9.49 8.22
CA MET A 663 33.06 -8.29 8.92
C MET A 663 33.32 -8.54 10.42
N GLY A 664 33.90 -9.70 10.72
CA GLY A 664 34.28 -10.12 12.07
C GLY A 664 33.14 -10.65 12.94
N GLN A 665 31.92 -10.79 12.39
CA GLN A 665 30.74 -11.16 13.19
C GLN A 665 30.71 -12.62 13.62
N LEU A 666 31.37 -13.55 12.89
CA LEU A 666 31.53 -14.94 13.31
C LEU A 666 32.91 -15.22 13.89
N VAL A 667 32.97 -15.45 15.20
CA VAL A 667 34.21 -15.66 15.97
C VAL A 667 34.45 -17.13 16.29
N TYR A 668 35.69 -17.47 16.66
CA TYR A 668 36.05 -18.79 17.17
C TYR A 668 35.37 -19.08 18.51
N LEU A 669 34.65 -20.19 18.60
CA LEU A 669 33.98 -20.65 19.83
C LEU A 669 34.67 -21.87 20.46
N GLY A 670 35.31 -22.69 19.64
CA GLY A 670 35.97 -23.91 20.10
C GLY A 670 36.13 -24.95 19.01
N GLU A 671 36.10 -26.23 19.39
CA GLU A 671 36.40 -27.36 18.49
C GLU A 671 35.29 -28.41 18.53
N TRP A 672 35.21 -29.22 17.47
CA TRP A 672 34.33 -30.37 17.44
C TRP A 672 35.04 -31.60 16.87
N HIS A 673 34.58 -32.78 17.26
CA HIS A 673 35.02 -34.04 16.67
C HIS A 673 33.92 -35.10 16.70
N SER A 674 34.15 -36.21 16.00
CA SER A 674 33.18 -37.30 15.88
C SER A 674 33.67 -38.58 16.54
N HIS A 675 32.78 -39.32 17.19
CA HIS A 675 33.03 -40.71 17.63
C HIS A 675 32.45 -41.72 16.62
N PRO A 676 33.17 -42.80 16.25
CA PRO A 676 32.69 -43.79 15.29
C PRO A 676 31.52 -44.62 15.82
N ASP A 677 30.94 -45.48 14.97
CA ASP A 677 29.80 -46.31 15.37
C ASP A 677 30.15 -47.23 16.54
N ARG A 678 29.18 -47.45 17.43
CA ARG A 678 29.32 -48.24 18.67
C ARG A 678 30.28 -47.65 19.72
N VAL A 679 30.79 -46.44 19.50
CA VAL A 679 31.55 -45.68 20.51
C VAL A 679 30.60 -44.70 21.20
N PRO A 680 30.53 -44.69 22.55
CA PRO A 680 29.67 -43.75 23.27
C PRO A 680 30.00 -42.28 22.95
N CYS A 681 28.97 -41.46 22.68
CA CYS A 681 29.10 -40.02 22.50
C CYS A 681 29.29 -39.32 23.86
N LYS A 682 30.51 -39.41 24.41
CA LYS A 682 30.94 -38.79 25.67
C LYS A 682 32.46 -38.58 25.64
N PRO A 683 33.01 -37.57 26.33
CA PRO A 683 34.44 -37.31 26.32
C PRO A 683 35.24 -38.47 26.90
N SER A 684 36.32 -38.83 26.21
CA SER A 684 37.41 -39.68 26.69
C SER A 684 38.36 -38.91 27.62
N VAL A 685 39.39 -39.59 28.14
CA VAL A 685 40.43 -38.94 28.95
C VAL A 685 41.21 -37.91 28.12
N ASP A 686 41.50 -38.22 26.86
CA ASP A 686 42.21 -37.31 25.97
C ASP A 686 41.34 -36.10 25.60
N ASP A 687 40.03 -36.27 25.43
CA ASP A 687 39.08 -35.17 25.22
C ASP A 687 39.00 -34.24 26.44
N ILE A 688 39.08 -34.79 27.64
CA ILE A 688 39.14 -34.01 28.88
C ILE A 688 40.41 -33.16 28.93
N LEU A 689 41.56 -33.72 28.51
CA LEU A 689 42.83 -32.98 28.44
C LEU A 689 42.78 -31.90 27.35
N ALA A 690 42.23 -32.19 26.18
CA ALA A 690 42.01 -31.23 25.10
C ALA A 690 41.07 -30.10 25.54
N GLY A 691 39.99 -30.43 26.26
CA GLY A 691 39.10 -29.44 26.87
C GLY A 691 39.81 -28.55 27.89
N GLY A 692 40.71 -29.12 28.69
CA GLY A 692 41.57 -28.35 29.60
C GLY A 692 42.47 -27.34 28.87
N TRP A 693 43.08 -27.77 27.76
CA TRP A 693 43.87 -26.88 26.89
C TRP A 693 43.02 -25.77 26.27
N LEU A 694 41.81 -26.09 25.82
CA LEU A 694 40.87 -25.11 25.27
C LEU A 694 40.49 -24.06 26.32
N ALA A 695 40.18 -24.49 27.56
CA ALA A 695 39.89 -23.59 28.67
C ALA A 695 41.06 -22.65 29.00
N GLU A 696 42.31 -23.12 28.89
CA GLU A 696 43.49 -22.28 29.09
C GLU A 696 43.63 -21.23 27.98
N LYS A 697 43.38 -21.62 26.72
CA LYS A 697 43.49 -20.71 25.57
C LYS A 697 42.39 -19.65 25.52
N THR A 698 41.16 -19.99 25.90
CA THR A 698 40.06 -19.01 25.91
C THR A 698 40.08 -18.11 27.15
N ARG A 699 40.89 -18.43 28.16
CA ARG A 699 41.04 -17.67 29.40
C ARG A 699 41.47 -16.22 29.19
N GLU A 700 42.37 -15.96 28.24
CA GLU A 700 42.84 -14.59 27.92
C GLU A 700 41.68 -13.67 27.51
N ASN A 701 40.64 -14.24 26.90
CA ASN A 701 39.44 -13.53 26.46
C ASN A 701 38.30 -13.56 27.48
N SER A 702 38.51 -14.18 28.66
CA SER A 702 37.47 -14.37 29.68
C SER A 702 36.22 -15.10 29.18
N LEU A 703 36.38 -16.01 28.22
CA LEU A 703 35.30 -16.81 27.62
C LEU A 703 35.53 -18.31 27.93
N PRO A 704 34.47 -19.11 28.13
CA PRO A 704 34.64 -20.55 28.18
C PRO A 704 34.95 -21.09 26.78
N GLY A 705 35.73 -22.17 26.72
CA GLY A 705 35.91 -22.95 25.51
C GLY A 705 34.72 -23.86 25.27
N LEU A 706 34.40 -24.13 24.00
CA LEU A 706 33.36 -25.07 23.62
C LEU A 706 33.94 -26.31 22.92
N MET A 707 33.57 -27.50 23.39
CA MET A 707 33.86 -28.75 22.68
C MET A 707 32.55 -29.47 22.36
N LEU A 708 32.38 -29.90 21.11
CA LEU A 708 31.22 -30.67 20.65
C LEU A 708 31.67 -32.04 20.11
N ILE A 709 31.08 -33.10 20.64
CA ILE A 709 31.27 -34.46 20.15
C ILE A 709 29.99 -34.90 19.42
N VAL A 710 30.13 -35.42 18.20
CA VAL A 710 29.02 -36.00 17.43
C VAL A 710 29.18 -37.52 17.28
N GLY A 711 28.11 -38.27 17.53
CA GLY A 711 28.12 -39.74 17.60
C GLY A 711 27.10 -40.41 16.69
N GLU A 712 26.95 -41.72 16.87
CA GLU A 712 25.94 -42.55 16.19
C GLU A 712 24.51 -42.08 16.55
N GLU A 713 23.52 -42.38 15.69
CA GLU A 713 22.10 -42.01 15.91
C GLU A 713 21.86 -40.52 16.21
N GLU A 714 22.62 -39.63 15.55
CA GLU A 714 22.53 -38.17 15.74
C GLU A 714 22.77 -37.71 17.20
N GLN A 715 23.53 -38.49 17.98
CA GLN A 715 23.89 -38.09 19.34
C GLN A 715 24.87 -36.91 19.33
N THR A 716 24.62 -35.91 20.17
CA THR A 716 25.56 -34.82 20.44
C THR A 716 25.95 -34.79 21.91
N CYS A 717 27.21 -34.45 22.19
CA CYS A 717 27.73 -34.21 23.52
C CYS A 717 28.43 -32.84 23.57
N TRP A 718 27.84 -31.89 24.27
CA TRP A 718 28.36 -30.54 24.43
C TRP A 718 29.14 -30.42 25.73
N VAL A 719 30.32 -29.82 25.64
CA VAL A 719 31.22 -29.65 26.76
C VAL A 719 31.67 -28.20 26.85
N LEU A 720 31.31 -27.53 27.96
CA LEU A 720 31.86 -26.22 28.30
C LEU A 720 33.14 -26.40 29.11
N CYS A 721 34.21 -25.83 28.57
CA CYS A 721 35.56 -25.89 29.11
C CYS A 721 35.87 -24.57 29.81
N SER A 722 35.87 -24.57 31.15
CA SER A 722 36.20 -23.38 31.95
C SER A 722 37.11 -23.73 33.12
N GLN A 723 37.96 -22.80 33.56
CA GLN A 723 38.70 -22.92 34.82
C GLN A 723 38.00 -22.08 35.89
N GLN A 724 37.46 -22.73 36.93
CA GLN A 724 36.89 -22.03 38.09
C GLN A 724 37.98 -21.49 39.05
N THR A 725 39.18 -22.10 39.07
CA THR A 725 40.34 -21.68 39.88
C THR A 725 41.66 -22.05 39.18
N ALA A 726 42.79 -21.51 39.66
CA ALA A 726 44.12 -21.67 39.06
C ALA A 726 44.66 -23.12 39.00
N GLU A 727 43.99 -24.10 39.63
CA GLU A 727 44.52 -25.46 39.80
C GLU A 727 43.60 -26.60 39.28
N SER A 728 42.41 -26.33 38.71
CA SER A 728 41.56 -27.40 38.15
C SER A 728 40.56 -26.94 37.08
N PRO A 729 40.51 -27.59 35.89
CA PRO A 729 39.45 -27.36 34.90
C PRO A 729 38.12 -27.97 35.36
N SER A 730 37.02 -27.24 35.19
CA SER A 730 35.66 -27.77 35.33
C SER A 730 35.10 -28.11 33.95
N ILE A 731 34.69 -29.36 33.77
CA ILE A 731 34.12 -29.90 32.54
C ILE A 731 32.65 -30.25 32.82
N LEU A 732 31.75 -29.65 32.05
CA LEU A 732 30.31 -29.83 32.19
C LEU A 732 29.77 -30.46 30.91
N GLN A 733 29.18 -31.66 31.00
CA GLN A 733 28.80 -32.51 29.87
C GLN A 733 27.28 -32.60 29.67
N PHE A 734 26.81 -32.50 28.42
CA PHE A 734 25.38 -32.60 28.06
C PHE A 734 25.16 -33.44 26.81
N ASN A 735 24.38 -34.51 26.94
CA ASN A 735 24.00 -35.37 25.83
C ASN A 735 22.59 -35.03 25.34
N LEU A 736 22.42 -34.80 24.05
CA LEU A 736 21.12 -34.54 23.41
C LEU A 736 20.99 -35.37 22.13
N ARG A 737 19.77 -35.90 21.89
CA ARG A 737 19.33 -36.33 20.55
C ARG A 737 18.37 -35.27 20.01
N PRO A 738 18.42 -34.91 18.71
CA PRO A 738 17.50 -33.93 18.13
C PRO A 738 16.00 -34.22 18.38
N LYS A 739 15.63 -35.51 18.52
CA LYS A 739 14.25 -35.95 18.82
C LYS A 739 13.80 -35.74 20.28
N ASP A 740 14.71 -35.45 21.21
CA ASP A 740 14.39 -35.26 22.62
C ASP A 740 13.90 -33.82 22.93
N ASN A 741 13.89 -32.93 21.94
CA ASN A 741 13.51 -31.51 22.05
C ASN A 741 11.99 -31.25 21.93
N GLU A 742 11.16 -32.30 21.80
CA GLU A 742 9.69 -32.21 21.70
C GLU A 742 8.94 -32.24 23.07
N ARG A 743 9.62 -31.96 24.19
CA ARG A 743 8.99 -31.93 25.53
C ARG A 743 9.17 -30.63 26.29
#